data_AF-A0A0L0EMX2-F1
#
_entry.id   AF-A0A0L0EMX2-F1
#
_cell.length_a   1.000
_cell.length_b   1.000
_cell.length_c   1.000
_cell.angle_alpha   90.00
_cell.angle_beta   90.00
_cell.angle_gamma   90.00
#
_symmetry.space_group_name_H-M   'P 1'
#
loop_
_entity.id
_entity.type
_entity.pdbx_description
1 polymer ?
#
loop_
_entity_poly.entity_id
_entity_poly.type
_entity_poly.pdbx_seq_one_letter_code
_entity_poly.pdbx_strand_id
1 'polypeptide(L)'
;MLNEKCSASVFLLPAVLSSTLLLSACGGGGEGGGNGGSSPTTSGGKTTQTNVSLSVNVTGSGQVTPMSKSIAAGNSSTFTVKANEGHLIESVTGCGGTLNKNTYTTDKVAKDCQIEAVFALKSFQITTSKSGEGNIYPESPVLDWGTEQTLTLSAATGYKVGKAYGCGGTLSGDKYSIPAVTTDCEIQVEFHPLSLALKNDKLDQQVELNVKGNAGISPTSKGIIQPGEDGAPPVPNDIDLPFLVNDIDLTTELGATVELDIAYEKPLPEGIKYYKFGPAQPGAADTWYELPQELYQISEDRKVVTLILTDGQLGDADWENNGFIQDPGGPALPKQHTVTVNTTEGGTSSFTSSQVNNGDVAAIVLTPSTGYHITSAAGCDGTLSGNTYNTGVINADCQVDVEFALKQYRMTTRSGDGGTIAPAEQTVQHGESAQFTVTAQNGYKLENIAGCNGTLQGQIFTTAGATAGCEVAASFSQQYFSVSTQVSGGGSISPEAVQVAYDGTTILTVAPQAGYDLANIEGCDGQLSGNQYTTGAVTANCTVSAQFSQREYTVNAVAGAGGQIDPVTQQVMHGNVASFSLMPQAGYLVDNVTGCSGTLSGNTYTTGSITEACDVQASFKAAQYQVTASATDGGSISPREQVATHGQQVSFNIAVNEGFALESVSGCGGVLTDSGFVTAEITQSCHVSASFVAKQYEISATASEGAVFRLHNNKLRMEKR
;
A
#
# COMPACT_ATOMS: atom_id res chain seq x y z
N MET A 1 12.72 59.98 23.47
CA MET A 1 13.60 59.54 22.36
C MET A 1 12.67 59.17 21.22
N LEU A 2 12.61 59.83 20.06
CA LEU A 2 13.27 61.01 19.46
C LEU A 2 12.18 61.62 18.50
N ASN A 3 11.90 62.93 18.32
CA ASN A 3 12.70 64.16 18.11
C ASN A 3 13.61 64.05 16.86
N GLU A 4 13.65 64.90 15.83
CA GLU A 4 13.10 66.25 15.48
C GLU A 4 12.74 66.24 13.97
N LYS A 5 12.11 67.20 13.26
CA LYS A 5 11.93 68.67 13.35
C LYS A 5 13.07 69.56 12.81
N CYS A 6 13.16 69.73 11.49
CA CYS A 6 13.61 70.96 10.77
C CYS A 6 12.98 70.96 9.34
N SER A 7 12.53 72.05 8.69
CA SER A 7 12.72 73.52 8.78
C SER A 7 13.87 74.12 7.94
N ALA A 8 13.52 74.64 6.75
CA ALA A 8 14.22 75.73 6.06
C ALA A 8 13.26 76.39 5.04
N SER A 9 13.45 77.67 4.72
CA SER A 9 12.49 78.50 3.96
C SER A 9 13.17 79.55 3.08
N VAL A 10 12.36 80.26 2.27
CA VAL A 10 12.63 81.56 1.60
C VAL A 10 13.47 81.54 0.32
N PHE A 11 12.87 82.04 -0.77
CA PHE A 11 13.46 83.14 -1.55
C PHE A 11 12.38 84.02 -2.19
N LEU A 12 12.51 85.35 -2.08
CA LEU A 12 11.74 86.36 -2.83
C LEU A 12 12.70 87.10 -3.78
N LEU A 13 12.22 87.59 -4.93
CA LEU A 13 12.14 89.04 -5.25
C LEU A 13 11.50 89.30 -6.65
N PRO A 14 10.94 90.51 -6.91
CA PRO A 14 10.40 90.91 -8.22
C PRO A 14 11.12 92.11 -8.90
N ALA A 15 10.96 92.26 -10.22
CA ALA A 15 11.11 93.48 -11.03
C ALA A 15 10.37 93.25 -12.39
N VAL A 16 9.62 94.15 -13.06
CA VAL A 16 9.50 95.62 -13.17
C VAL A 16 10.47 96.29 -14.17
N LEU A 17 9.97 96.62 -15.38
CA LEU A 17 10.19 97.85 -16.19
C LEU A 17 9.29 97.81 -17.47
N SER A 18 8.51 98.87 -17.81
CA SER A 18 8.72 99.87 -18.90
C SER A 18 8.64 99.39 -20.38
N SER A 19 8.12 100.15 -21.38
CA SER A 19 7.46 101.48 -21.40
C SER A 19 6.83 101.83 -22.78
N THR A 20 5.72 102.60 -22.82
CA THR A 20 5.24 103.47 -23.96
C THR A 20 4.89 102.79 -25.32
N LEU A 21 4.23 103.41 -26.32
CA LEU A 21 3.89 104.83 -26.65
C LEU A 21 2.49 104.96 -27.35
N LEU A 22 2.07 106.18 -27.70
CA LEU A 22 0.75 106.58 -28.22
C LEU A 22 0.58 106.46 -29.75
N LEU A 23 -0.67 106.51 -30.23
CA LEU A 23 -1.05 107.48 -31.29
C LEU A 23 -2.51 107.97 -31.15
N SER A 24 -2.96 108.85 -32.05
CA SER A 24 -3.74 110.02 -31.65
C SER A 24 -4.23 110.90 -32.83
N ALA A 25 -5.54 111.11 -33.00
CA ALA A 25 -6.14 112.07 -33.96
C ALA A 25 -7.63 112.34 -33.61
N CYS A 26 -8.36 113.39 -34.07
CA CYS A 26 -8.13 114.81 -34.49
C CYS A 26 -9.51 115.35 -34.98
N GLY A 27 -9.99 116.61 -34.92
CA GLY A 27 -9.56 117.94 -34.42
C GLY A 27 -10.85 118.81 -34.24
N GLY A 28 -10.94 120.15 -34.36
CA GLY A 28 -9.95 121.23 -34.54
C GLY A 28 -10.62 122.57 -35.00
N GLY A 29 -10.06 123.74 -34.62
CA GLY A 29 -10.41 125.11 -35.10
C GLY A 29 -11.65 125.80 -34.48
N GLY A 30 -11.81 127.14 -34.44
CA GLY A 30 -10.97 128.31 -34.84
C GLY A 30 -11.83 129.53 -35.29
N GLU A 31 -11.44 130.82 -35.28
CA GLU A 31 -10.34 131.61 -34.69
C GLU A 31 -10.67 133.15 -34.71
N GLY A 32 -10.03 133.97 -33.85
CA GLY A 32 -9.99 135.47 -33.91
C GLY A 32 -11.24 136.25 -33.40
N GLY A 33 -11.19 137.55 -33.03
CA GLY A 33 -10.08 138.49 -32.80
C GLY A 33 -10.54 139.98 -32.84
N GLY A 34 -10.11 140.87 -31.93
CA GLY A 34 -10.47 142.31 -31.95
C GLY A 34 -10.19 143.08 -30.64
N ASN A 35 -10.10 144.42 -30.67
CA ASN A 35 -9.61 145.25 -29.55
C ASN A 35 -10.23 146.68 -29.49
N GLY A 36 -10.44 147.22 -28.26
CA GLY A 36 -10.35 148.65 -27.97
C GLY A 36 -11.56 149.35 -27.30
N GLY A 37 -11.32 150.12 -26.22
CA GLY A 37 -12.06 151.38 -25.99
C GLY A 37 -12.69 151.69 -24.60
N SER A 38 -11.92 152.38 -23.74
CA SER A 38 -12.42 153.48 -22.86
C SER A 38 -13.15 153.21 -21.52
N SER A 39 -12.99 154.20 -20.62
CA SER A 39 -13.58 154.36 -19.25
C SER A 39 -14.85 155.25 -19.28
N PRO A 40 -15.58 155.60 -18.18
CA PRO A 40 -15.13 155.75 -16.77
C PRO A 40 -16.07 155.34 -15.59
N THR A 41 -15.46 155.29 -14.39
CA THR A 41 -15.97 155.56 -13.02
C THR A 41 -17.49 155.68 -12.69
N THR A 42 -17.94 155.09 -11.55
CA THR A 42 -18.24 155.87 -10.31
C THR A 42 -18.58 155.04 -9.04
N SER A 43 -18.07 155.54 -7.91
CA SER A 43 -18.46 155.41 -6.48
C SER A 43 -19.70 154.61 -6.01
N GLY A 44 -19.46 153.68 -5.07
CA GLY A 44 -19.91 153.86 -3.67
C GLY A 44 -21.08 153.02 -3.11
N GLY A 45 -20.99 152.66 -1.81
CA GLY A 45 -22.07 152.06 -1.02
C GLY A 45 -21.65 150.84 -0.20
N LYS A 46 -22.01 150.77 1.10
CA LYS A 46 -21.71 149.64 2.01
C LYS A 46 -22.82 149.47 3.03
N THR A 47 -23.35 148.25 3.19
CA THR A 47 -24.37 147.88 4.18
C THR A 47 -24.03 146.56 4.86
N THR A 48 -24.50 146.38 6.10
CA THR A 48 -24.17 145.23 6.96
C THR A 48 -25.17 144.08 6.76
N GLN A 49 -24.71 142.83 6.85
CA GLN A 49 -25.50 141.63 6.62
C GLN A 49 -25.44 140.68 7.82
N THR A 50 -26.55 139.99 8.13
CA THR A 50 -26.69 139.10 9.30
C THR A 50 -26.51 137.64 8.90
N ASN A 51 -25.90 136.82 9.75
CA ASN A 51 -25.68 135.39 9.51
C ASN A 51 -26.72 134.49 10.21
N VAL A 52 -26.84 133.28 9.68
CA VAL A 52 -27.77 132.20 10.05
C VAL A 52 -26.97 130.89 10.14
N SER A 53 -27.44 129.92 10.94
CA SER A 53 -26.83 128.59 11.08
C SER A 53 -27.65 127.48 10.42
N LEU A 54 -26.94 126.53 9.81
CA LEU A 54 -27.44 125.28 9.27
C LEU A 54 -26.76 124.12 10.00
N SER A 55 -27.53 123.13 10.40
CA SER A 55 -27.05 121.91 11.06
C SER A 55 -27.56 120.67 10.33
N VAL A 56 -26.89 119.53 10.50
CA VAL A 56 -27.31 118.25 9.94
C VAL A 56 -27.52 117.22 11.05
N ASN A 57 -28.70 116.61 11.10
CA ASN A 57 -28.94 115.35 11.78
C ASN A 57 -28.77 114.19 10.77
N VAL A 58 -28.13 113.10 11.22
CA VAL A 58 -27.94 111.89 10.43
C VAL A 58 -28.61 110.71 11.14
N THR A 59 -29.45 110.00 10.39
CA THR A 59 -30.17 108.80 10.83
C THR A 59 -29.75 107.63 9.94
N GLY A 60 -29.34 106.50 10.52
CA GLY A 60 -28.73 105.39 9.76
C GLY A 60 -27.24 105.60 9.45
N SER A 61 -26.66 104.78 8.57
CA SER A 61 -25.20 104.72 8.36
C SER A 61 -24.75 105.51 7.11
N GLY A 62 -24.30 106.74 7.33
CA GLY A 62 -23.70 107.57 6.30
C GLY A 62 -23.03 108.82 6.88
N GLN A 63 -22.54 109.68 5.98
CA GLN A 63 -21.83 110.91 6.32
C GLN A 63 -22.38 112.08 5.52
N VAL A 64 -22.53 113.23 6.19
CA VAL A 64 -22.80 114.52 5.55
C VAL A 64 -21.71 115.52 5.91
N THR A 65 -21.18 116.22 4.92
CA THR A 65 -20.04 117.13 5.09
C THR A 65 -20.34 118.51 4.47
N PRO A 66 -20.21 119.60 5.24
CA PRO A 66 -19.96 119.66 6.68
C PRO A 66 -21.23 119.39 7.51
N MET A 67 -21.09 118.83 8.71
CA MET A 67 -22.23 118.58 9.62
C MET A 67 -22.93 119.86 10.13
N SER A 68 -22.29 121.02 10.00
CA SER A 68 -22.93 122.33 10.21
C SER A 68 -22.21 123.43 9.43
N LYS A 69 -22.88 124.55 9.16
CA LYS A 69 -22.35 125.68 8.38
C LYS A 69 -23.12 126.95 8.68
N SER A 70 -22.43 128.09 8.81
CA SER A 70 -23.07 129.40 8.90
C SER A 70 -22.96 130.16 7.57
N ILE A 71 -24.03 130.83 7.18
CA ILE A 71 -24.15 131.62 5.94
C ILE A 71 -24.90 132.93 6.20
N ALA A 72 -24.74 133.91 5.31
CA ALA A 72 -25.54 135.13 5.36
C ALA A 72 -27.02 134.84 5.05
N ALA A 73 -27.93 135.53 5.75
CA ALA A 73 -29.37 135.37 5.60
C ALA A 73 -29.82 135.64 4.15
N GLY A 74 -30.58 134.70 3.58
CA GLY A 74 -31.07 134.77 2.19
C GLY A 74 -30.14 134.12 1.15
N ASN A 75 -29.01 133.54 1.56
CA ASN A 75 -28.17 132.69 0.69
C ASN A 75 -28.55 131.21 0.82
N SER A 76 -28.07 130.40 -0.13
CA SER A 76 -28.12 128.93 -0.10
C SER A 76 -26.75 128.33 0.25
N SER A 77 -26.73 127.03 0.57
CA SER A 77 -25.50 126.27 0.82
C SER A 77 -25.58 124.84 0.31
N THR A 78 -24.46 124.32 -0.19
CA THR A 78 -24.25 122.90 -0.50
C THR A 78 -23.69 122.11 0.68
N PHE A 79 -24.05 120.82 0.71
CA PHE A 79 -23.62 119.77 1.62
C PHE A 79 -23.38 118.48 0.83
N THR A 80 -22.25 117.80 1.04
CA THR A 80 -21.96 116.52 0.38
C THR A 80 -22.46 115.36 1.23
N VAL A 81 -23.26 114.47 0.65
CA VAL A 81 -23.93 113.33 1.29
C VAL A 81 -23.39 112.03 0.71
N LYS A 82 -22.87 111.15 1.57
CA LYS A 82 -22.30 109.85 1.17
C LYS A 82 -22.82 108.74 2.09
N ALA A 83 -23.48 107.73 1.52
CA ALA A 83 -23.83 106.53 2.26
C ALA A 83 -22.58 105.70 2.59
N ASN A 84 -22.60 104.97 3.70
CA ASN A 84 -21.58 103.98 3.99
C ASN A 84 -21.75 102.73 3.12
N GLU A 85 -20.79 101.81 3.18
CA GLU A 85 -20.93 100.52 2.52
C GLU A 85 -22.16 99.77 3.04
N GLY A 86 -22.79 98.98 2.18
CA GLY A 86 -24.09 98.35 2.46
C GLY A 86 -25.32 99.27 2.50
N HIS A 87 -25.15 100.59 2.43
CA HIS A 87 -26.25 101.56 2.59
C HIS A 87 -26.53 102.38 1.34
N LEU A 88 -27.68 103.06 1.33
CA LEU A 88 -28.10 104.03 0.32
C LEU A 88 -28.56 105.34 0.98
N ILE A 89 -28.70 106.41 0.19
CA ILE A 89 -29.30 107.66 0.66
C ILE A 89 -30.81 107.51 0.46
N GLU A 90 -31.57 107.35 1.55
CA GLU A 90 -33.02 107.18 1.49
C GLU A 90 -33.71 108.53 1.28
N SER A 91 -33.36 109.52 2.10
CA SER A 91 -33.83 110.89 1.94
C SER A 91 -32.84 111.90 2.51
N VAL A 92 -32.89 113.12 1.98
CA VAL A 92 -32.26 114.29 2.61
C VAL A 92 -33.24 115.45 2.50
N THR A 93 -33.65 116.01 3.63
CA THR A 93 -34.73 116.99 3.72
C THR A 93 -34.37 118.14 4.67
N GLY A 94 -35.22 119.17 4.73
CA GLY A 94 -35.00 120.36 5.57
C GLY A 94 -34.47 121.58 4.79
N CYS A 95 -34.69 122.77 5.35
CA CYS A 95 -34.20 124.04 4.78
C CYS A 95 -34.60 124.31 3.31
N GLY A 96 -35.72 123.75 2.87
CA GLY A 96 -36.24 123.83 1.49
C GLY A 96 -35.34 123.20 0.42
N GLY A 97 -34.31 122.43 0.82
CA GLY A 97 -33.27 122.01 -0.10
C GLY A 97 -33.65 120.85 -1.03
N THR A 98 -32.85 120.69 -2.09
CA THR A 98 -32.97 119.58 -3.05
C THR A 98 -31.67 118.78 -3.11
N LEU A 99 -31.81 117.44 -3.19
CA LEU A 99 -30.70 116.52 -3.39
C LEU A 99 -30.47 116.31 -4.89
N ASN A 100 -29.24 116.53 -5.36
CA ASN A 100 -28.81 116.11 -6.69
C ASN A 100 -27.61 115.16 -6.55
N LYS A 101 -27.84 113.87 -6.82
CA LYS A 101 -26.90 112.77 -6.57
C LYS A 101 -26.41 112.78 -5.11
N ASN A 102 -25.17 113.22 -4.89
CA ASN A 102 -24.51 113.27 -3.58
C ASN A 102 -24.35 114.70 -3.04
N THR A 103 -25.02 115.69 -3.61
CA THR A 103 -24.95 117.09 -3.15
C THR A 103 -26.34 117.59 -2.81
N TYR A 104 -26.58 117.83 -1.52
CA TYR A 104 -27.78 118.52 -1.05
C TYR A 104 -27.55 120.03 -1.10
N THR A 105 -28.45 120.77 -1.73
CA THR A 105 -28.38 122.23 -1.82
C THR A 105 -29.60 122.82 -1.13
N THR A 106 -29.40 123.59 -0.06
CA THR A 106 -30.51 124.30 0.61
C THR A 106 -31.08 125.37 -0.30
N ASP A 107 -32.33 125.74 -0.05
CA ASP A 107 -32.89 126.96 -0.60
C ASP A 107 -32.28 128.21 0.09
N LYS A 108 -32.84 129.40 -0.18
CA LYS A 108 -32.43 130.65 0.47
C LYS A 108 -32.87 130.70 1.93
N VAL A 109 -31.97 130.42 2.87
CA VAL A 109 -32.32 130.27 4.28
C VAL A 109 -32.27 131.60 5.04
N ALA A 110 -33.35 131.92 5.76
CA ALA A 110 -33.53 133.20 6.48
C ALA A 110 -33.60 133.09 8.02
N LYS A 111 -33.63 131.87 8.57
CA LYS A 111 -33.64 131.55 10.01
C LYS A 111 -32.91 130.22 10.24
N ASP A 112 -32.43 129.98 11.46
CA ASP A 112 -31.68 128.77 11.79
C ASP A 112 -32.46 127.50 11.45
N CYS A 113 -31.77 126.51 10.90
CA CYS A 113 -32.43 125.38 10.25
C CYS A 113 -31.66 124.05 10.35
N GLN A 114 -32.43 122.96 10.43
CA GLN A 114 -31.95 121.58 10.44
C GLN A 114 -32.15 120.93 9.07
N ILE A 115 -31.13 120.18 8.64
CA ILE A 115 -31.18 119.24 7.52
C ILE A 115 -31.21 117.84 8.13
N GLU A 116 -32.11 116.98 7.66
CA GLU A 116 -32.20 115.59 8.12
C GLU A 116 -31.83 114.66 6.96
N ALA A 117 -30.79 113.86 7.16
CA ALA A 117 -30.28 112.89 6.18
C ALA A 117 -30.47 111.47 6.70
N VAL A 118 -31.26 110.67 5.99
CA VAL A 118 -31.61 109.30 6.35
C VAL A 118 -30.95 108.32 5.39
N PHE A 119 -30.30 107.29 5.94
CA PHE A 119 -29.57 106.26 5.21
C PHE A 119 -30.12 104.86 5.55
N ALA A 120 -30.88 104.28 4.64
CA ALA A 120 -31.33 102.89 4.75
C ALA A 120 -30.23 101.91 4.34
N LEU A 121 -30.37 100.65 4.76
CA LEU A 121 -29.62 99.52 4.19
C LEU A 121 -30.04 99.32 2.72
N LYS A 122 -29.16 98.70 1.94
CA LYS A 122 -29.54 98.11 0.65
C LYS A 122 -30.20 96.77 0.93
N SER A 123 -31.41 96.58 0.43
CA SER A 123 -32.08 95.28 0.40
C SER A 123 -31.85 94.61 -0.94
N PHE A 124 -31.67 93.28 -0.94
CA PHE A 124 -31.44 92.45 -2.12
C PHE A 124 -32.54 91.41 -2.27
N GLN A 125 -32.85 91.07 -3.52
CA GLN A 125 -33.80 90.03 -3.87
C GLN A 125 -33.07 88.68 -3.98
N ILE A 126 -33.41 87.74 -3.10
CA ILE A 126 -33.04 86.34 -3.30
C ILE A 126 -34.17 85.68 -4.10
N THR A 127 -33.87 85.26 -5.33
CA THR A 127 -34.80 84.44 -6.13
C THR A 127 -34.54 82.97 -5.89
N THR A 128 -35.59 82.16 -5.74
CA THR A 128 -35.42 80.69 -5.71
C THR A 128 -36.10 80.05 -6.90
N SER A 129 -35.51 78.97 -7.40
CA SER A 129 -36.07 78.11 -8.44
C SER A 129 -35.96 76.65 -8.00
N LYS A 130 -36.89 75.81 -8.49
CA LYS A 130 -36.94 74.39 -8.11
C LYS A 130 -37.21 73.47 -9.30
N SER A 131 -36.65 72.27 -9.25
CA SER A 131 -37.03 71.13 -10.09
C SER A 131 -37.60 70.01 -9.20
N GLY A 132 -38.55 69.23 -9.73
CA GLY A 132 -39.29 68.23 -8.96
C GLY A 132 -40.25 68.82 -7.93
N GLU A 133 -40.83 67.94 -7.10
CA GLU A 133 -41.93 68.29 -6.18
C GLU A 133 -41.44 68.52 -4.74
N GLY A 134 -41.56 69.77 -4.29
CA GLY A 134 -41.20 70.21 -2.95
C GLY A 134 -41.42 71.71 -2.75
N ASN A 135 -41.19 72.19 -1.54
CA ASN A 135 -41.41 73.58 -1.13
C ASN A 135 -40.12 74.19 -0.55
N ILE A 136 -39.92 75.48 -0.81
CA ILE A 136 -38.81 76.29 -0.30
C ILE A 136 -39.43 77.37 0.57
N TYR A 137 -38.96 77.53 1.81
CA TYR A 137 -39.45 78.57 2.72
C TYR A 137 -38.31 79.33 3.42
N PRO A 138 -38.25 80.67 3.33
CA PRO A 138 -39.08 81.56 2.49
C PRO A 138 -38.81 81.37 0.99
N GLU A 139 -39.85 81.49 0.16
CA GLU A 139 -39.82 81.15 -1.27
C GLU A 139 -39.03 82.15 -2.15
N SER A 140 -38.89 83.40 -1.73
CA SER A 140 -37.96 84.40 -2.30
C SER A 140 -37.80 85.57 -1.33
N PRO A 141 -36.93 85.48 -0.30
CA PRO A 141 -36.79 86.52 0.70
C PRO A 141 -36.13 87.78 0.13
N VAL A 142 -36.55 88.94 0.65
CA VAL A 142 -35.83 90.20 0.51
C VAL A 142 -35.00 90.39 1.76
N LEU A 143 -33.68 90.55 1.63
CA LEU A 143 -32.73 90.58 2.75
C LEU A 143 -31.88 91.84 2.71
N ASP A 144 -31.68 92.47 3.86
CA ASP A 144 -30.81 93.64 3.98
C ASP A 144 -29.32 93.25 3.98
N TRP A 145 -28.48 94.14 3.44
CA TRP A 145 -27.04 93.95 3.31
C TRP A 145 -26.39 93.46 4.60
N GLY A 146 -25.63 92.38 4.50
CA GLY A 146 -24.94 91.75 5.62
C GLY A 146 -25.78 90.72 6.41
N THR A 147 -27.04 90.50 6.05
CA THR A 147 -27.91 89.50 6.70
C THR A 147 -27.59 88.08 6.20
N GLU A 148 -27.44 87.14 7.13
CA GLU A 148 -27.41 85.69 6.88
C GLU A 148 -28.82 85.11 6.98
N GLN A 149 -29.14 84.08 6.18
CA GLN A 149 -30.48 83.47 6.16
C GLN A 149 -30.39 81.96 5.98
N THR A 150 -31.25 81.21 6.68
CA THR A 150 -31.48 79.78 6.41
C THR A 150 -32.86 79.59 5.80
N LEU A 151 -32.92 78.86 4.69
CA LEU A 151 -34.15 78.42 4.04
C LEU A 151 -34.43 76.96 4.43
N THR A 152 -35.69 76.63 4.69
CA THR A 152 -36.14 75.24 4.90
C THR A 152 -36.63 74.66 3.58
N LEU A 153 -36.17 73.45 3.25
CA LEU A 153 -36.49 72.69 2.05
C LEU A 153 -37.35 71.48 2.43
N SER A 154 -38.61 71.47 2.01
CA SER A 154 -39.57 70.41 2.37
C SER A 154 -40.03 69.67 1.12
N ALA A 155 -39.46 68.50 0.87
CA ALA A 155 -39.85 67.64 -0.25
C ALA A 155 -41.31 67.17 -0.15
N ALA A 156 -41.95 66.91 -1.29
CA ALA A 156 -43.28 66.32 -1.33
C ALA A 156 -43.27 64.83 -0.94
N THR A 157 -44.44 64.27 -0.63
CA THR A 157 -44.58 62.82 -0.41
C THR A 157 -44.11 62.06 -1.66
N GLY A 158 -43.13 61.17 -1.49
CA GLY A 158 -42.51 60.45 -2.61
C GLY A 158 -41.29 61.16 -3.23
N TYR A 159 -40.78 62.22 -2.61
CA TYR A 159 -39.57 62.95 -3.05
C TYR A 159 -38.59 63.18 -1.88
N LYS A 160 -37.32 63.44 -2.21
CA LYS A 160 -36.22 63.86 -1.32
C LYS A 160 -35.62 65.18 -1.83
N VAL A 161 -35.02 65.98 -0.94
CA VAL A 161 -34.07 67.05 -1.34
C VAL A 161 -32.81 66.41 -1.93
N GLY A 162 -32.56 66.61 -3.22
CA GLY A 162 -31.38 66.12 -3.94
C GLY A 162 -30.18 67.04 -3.74
N LYS A 163 -30.15 68.17 -4.47
CA LYS A 163 -29.08 69.18 -4.40
C LYS A 163 -29.67 70.58 -4.21
N ALA A 164 -28.91 71.47 -3.58
CA ALA A 164 -29.24 72.89 -3.47
C ALA A 164 -27.97 73.73 -3.61
N TYR A 165 -27.98 74.72 -4.49
CA TYR A 165 -26.82 75.55 -4.81
C TYR A 165 -27.22 76.96 -5.24
N GLY A 166 -26.32 77.94 -5.02
CA GLY A 166 -26.56 79.35 -5.32
C GLY A 166 -26.27 80.25 -4.12
N CYS A 167 -26.21 81.56 -4.33
CA CYS A 167 -25.91 82.57 -3.29
C CYS A 167 -24.66 82.32 -2.39
N GLY A 168 -23.78 81.38 -2.74
CA GLY A 168 -22.67 80.93 -1.87
C GLY A 168 -23.09 80.12 -0.63
N GLY A 169 -24.31 79.58 -0.60
CA GLY A 169 -24.84 78.86 0.56
C GLY A 169 -24.44 77.38 0.66
N THR A 170 -24.74 76.78 1.82
CA THR A 170 -24.47 75.37 2.12
C THR A 170 -25.73 74.62 2.52
N LEU A 171 -25.87 73.39 2.03
CA LEU A 171 -26.96 72.46 2.38
C LEU A 171 -26.57 71.61 3.59
N SER A 172 -27.48 71.46 4.55
CA SER A 172 -27.33 70.57 5.70
C SER A 172 -28.70 70.01 6.08
N GLY A 173 -28.96 68.76 5.69
CA GLY A 173 -30.28 68.12 5.83
C GLY A 173 -31.37 68.89 5.07
N ASP A 174 -32.43 69.28 5.79
CA ASP A 174 -33.56 70.06 5.28
C ASP A 174 -33.29 71.57 5.16
N LYS A 175 -32.06 72.04 5.39
CA LYS A 175 -31.76 73.47 5.55
C LYS A 175 -30.65 73.94 4.61
N TYR A 176 -30.93 75.02 3.88
CA TYR A 176 -29.95 75.72 3.04
C TYR A 176 -29.60 77.08 3.65
N SER A 177 -28.37 77.24 4.12
CA SER A 177 -27.90 78.47 4.78
C SER A 177 -27.06 79.31 3.83
N ILE A 178 -27.50 80.53 3.54
CA ILE A 178 -26.75 81.51 2.75
C ILE A 178 -25.97 82.48 3.67
N PRO A 179 -24.72 82.81 3.32
CA PRO A 179 -23.90 83.77 4.07
C PRO A 179 -24.40 85.21 3.87
N ALA A 180 -23.75 86.14 4.58
CA ALA A 180 -24.07 87.57 4.59
C ALA A 180 -24.26 88.16 3.17
N VAL A 181 -25.51 88.51 2.84
CA VAL A 181 -25.90 88.90 1.48
C VAL A 181 -25.33 90.27 1.09
N THR A 182 -24.73 90.37 -0.10
CA THR A 182 -24.09 91.61 -0.61
C THR A 182 -24.51 92.01 -2.03
N THR A 183 -25.21 91.15 -2.75
CA THR A 183 -25.83 91.36 -4.07
C THR A 183 -27.12 90.54 -4.17
N ASP A 184 -27.95 90.81 -5.18
CA ASP A 184 -28.99 89.87 -5.60
C ASP A 184 -28.34 88.54 -6.07
N CYS A 185 -29.04 87.41 -5.90
CA CYS A 185 -28.57 86.09 -6.33
C CYS A 185 -29.72 85.08 -6.42
N GLU A 186 -29.50 83.99 -7.17
CA GLU A 186 -30.43 82.87 -7.28
C GLU A 186 -29.98 81.68 -6.42
N ILE A 187 -30.95 80.93 -5.90
CA ILE A 187 -30.78 79.60 -5.31
C ILE A 187 -31.61 78.60 -6.13
N GLN A 188 -30.97 77.53 -6.60
CA GLN A 188 -31.63 76.43 -7.32
C GLN A 188 -31.71 75.20 -6.40
N VAL A 189 -32.87 74.53 -6.36
CA VAL A 189 -33.11 73.36 -5.51
C VAL A 189 -33.72 72.21 -6.32
N GLU A 190 -33.11 71.04 -6.23
CA GLU A 190 -33.49 69.85 -6.97
C GLU A 190 -34.19 68.87 -6.01
N PHE A 191 -35.45 68.53 -6.27
CA PHE A 191 -36.20 67.50 -5.53
C PHE A 191 -36.29 66.22 -6.35
N HIS A 192 -35.71 65.14 -5.86
CA HIS A 192 -35.58 63.87 -6.58
C HIS A 192 -36.63 62.85 -6.11
N PRO A 193 -37.28 62.10 -7.02
CA PRO A 193 -38.30 61.14 -6.65
C PRO A 193 -37.71 59.92 -5.94
N LEU A 194 -38.50 59.33 -5.04
CA LEU A 194 -38.21 58.05 -4.38
C LEU A 194 -38.63 56.85 -5.24
N SER A 195 -39.49 57.06 -6.24
CA SER A 195 -39.99 56.02 -7.14
C SER A 195 -40.08 56.55 -8.57
N LEU A 196 -39.61 55.78 -9.55
CA LEU A 196 -39.59 56.17 -10.96
C LEU A 196 -39.72 54.96 -11.89
N ALA A 197 -40.72 55.00 -12.76
CA ALA A 197 -40.85 54.04 -13.86
C ALA A 197 -39.95 54.47 -15.03
N LEU A 198 -38.95 53.66 -15.36
CA LEU A 198 -38.06 53.85 -16.51
C LEU A 198 -38.45 52.86 -17.60
N LYS A 199 -38.85 53.39 -18.77
CA LYS A 199 -39.34 52.62 -19.91
C LYS A 199 -38.48 52.89 -21.14
N ASN A 200 -38.11 51.84 -21.87
CA ASN A 200 -37.51 51.96 -23.19
C ASN A 200 -38.52 51.50 -24.27
N ASP A 201 -39.15 52.47 -24.93
CA ASP A 201 -40.16 52.24 -25.98
C ASP A 201 -39.63 51.49 -27.21
N LYS A 202 -38.30 51.44 -27.44
CA LYS A 202 -37.71 50.64 -28.52
C LYS A 202 -37.69 49.15 -28.21
N LEU A 203 -37.79 48.79 -26.92
CA LEU A 203 -37.60 47.42 -26.40
C LEU A 203 -38.88 46.74 -25.94
N ASP A 204 -39.96 47.50 -25.71
CA ASP A 204 -41.15 47.04 -24.97
C ASP A 204 -40.77 46.45 -23.59
N GLN A 205 -39.87 47.17 -22.90
CA GLN A 205 -39.41 46.87 -21.54
C GLN A 205 -39.57 48.10 -20.63
N GLN A 206 -39.96 47.82 -19.39
CA GLN A 206 -40.09 48.80 -18.31
C GLN A 206 -39.55 48.20 -17.01
N VAL A 207 -38.85 49.01 -16.22
CA VAL A 207 -38.55 48.76 -14.81
C VAL A 207 -39.17 49.84 -13.94
N GLU A 208 -39.60 49.49 -12.75
CA GLU A 208 -40.09 50.42 -11.73
C GLU A 208 -39.10 50.44 -10.58
N LEU A 209 -38.38 51.57 -10.45
CA LEU A 209 -37.39 51.79 -9.41
C LEU A 209 -38.07 52.30 -8.15
N ASN A 210 -37.73 51.75 -7.00
CA ASN A 210 -38.21 52.21 -5.69
C ASN A 210 -37.06 52.26 -4.68
N VAL A 211 -36.66 53.48 -4.32
CA VAL A 211 -35.57 53.77 -3.39
C VAL A 211 -36.10 53.88 -1.96
N LYS A 212 -35.46 53.18 -1.03
CA LYS A 212 -35.76 53.21 0.41
C LYS A 212 -34.70 54.03 1.16
N GLY A 213 -35.04 54.50 2.35
CA GLY A 213 -34.16 55.32 3.18
C GLY A 213 -34.07 56.77 2.73
N ASN A 214 -32.97 57.47 3.03
CA ASN A 214 -32.76 58.87 2.66
C ASN A 214 -31.96 59.03 1.36
N ALA A 215 -32.44 58.43 0.27
CA ALA A 215 -31.90 58.62 -1.07
C ALA A 215 -33.01 58.88 -2.10
N GLY A 216 -32.66 59.43 -3.27
CA GLY A 216 -33.62 59.74 -4.35
C GLY A 216 -32.99 59.59 -5.72
N ILE A 217 -33.79 59.22 -6.71
CA ILE A 217 -33.34 58.85 -8.07
C ILE A 217 -32.93 60.11 -8.83
N SER A 218 -31.69 60.13 -9.33
CA SER A 218 -31.14 61.28 -10.05
C SER A 218 -31.75 61.42 -11.45
N PRO A 219 -32.02 62.64 -11.93
CA PRO A 219 -32.47 62.90 -13.29
C PRO A 219 -31.42 62.59 -14.37
N THR A 220 -30.20 62.20 -14.00
CA THR A 220 -29.15 61.71 -14.91
C THR A 220 -29.29 60.23 -15.28
N SER A 221 -30.10 59.46 -14.53
CA SER A 221 -30.41 58.05 -14.80
C SER A 221 -30.93 57.85 -16.23
N LYS A 222 -30.26 57.00 -17.02
CA LYS A 222 -30.62 56.74 -18.43
C LYS A 222 -31.60 55.57 -18.57
N GLY A 223 -31.70 54.72 -17.55
CA GLY A 223 -32.63 53.59 -17.49
C GLY A 223 -32.14 52.38 -18.28
N ILE A 224 -33.06 51.66 -18.93
CA ILE A 224 -32.73 50.45 -19.70
C ILE A 224 -32.08 50.86 -21.03
N ILE A 225 -30.78 50.60 -21.20
CA ILE A 225 -30.01 50.92 -22.41
C ILE A 225 -29.56 49.66 -23.14
N GLN A 226 -29.56 49.69 -24.49
CA GLN A 226 -29.08 48.58 -25.29
C GLN A 226 -27.54 48.61 -25.41
N PRO A 227 -26.84 47.46 -25.33
CA PRO A 227 -25.43 47.37 -25.65
C PRO A 227 -25.13 47.90 -27.07
N GLY A 228 -24.31 48.95 -27.16
CA GLY A 228 -24.02 49.66 -28.42
C GLY A 228 -24.82 50.93 -28.66
N GLU A 229 -25.72 51.34 -27.76
CA GLU A 229 -26.18 52.74 -27.66
C GLU A 229 -25.08 53.62 -27.03
N ASP A 230 -25.18 54.94 -27.22
CA ASP A 230 -24.17 55.89 -26.74
C ASP A 230 -24.13 55.91 -25.20
N GLY A 231 -22.93 55.73 -24.62
CA GLY A 231 -22.73 55.52 -23.19
C GLY A 231 -23.02 54.09 -22.67
N ALA A 232 -23.50 53.15 -23.49
CA ALA A 232 -23.77 51.79 -23.03
C ALA A 232 -22.49 50.93 -22.92
N PRO A 233 -22.29 50.19 -21.82
CA PRO A 233 -21.09 49.39 -21.63
C PRO A 233 -21.04 48.17 -22.57
N PRO A 234 -19.83 47.75 -23.01
CA PRO A 234 -19.66 46.59 -23.86
C PRO A 234 -19.94 45.30 -23.07
N VAL A 235 -20.90 44.49 -23.54
CA VAL A 235 -21.26 43.22 -22.89
C VAL A 235 -20.34 42.09 -23.35
N PRO A 236 -19.73 41.33 -22.42
CA PRO A 236 -18.82 40.23 -22.74
C PRO A 236 -19.57 38.94 -23.11
N ASN A 237 -18.89 38.03 -23.81
CA ASN A 237 -19.49 36.83 -24.44
C ASN A 237 -19.76 35.66 -23.46
N ASP A 238 -19.50 35.87 -22.19
CA ASP A 238 -19.62 34.95 -21.05
C ASP A 238 -20.84 35.22 -20.17
N ILE A 239 -21.58 36.31 -20.40
CA ILE A 239 -22.90 36.58 -19.80
C ILE A 239 -23.94 36.88 -20.87
N ASP A 240 -25.21 36.58 -20.57
CA ASP A 240 -26.38 37.06 -21.31
C ASP A 240 -27.19 38.01 -20.42
N LEU A 241 -27.66 39.13 -20.96
CA LEU A 241 -28.41 40.16 -20.24
C LEU A 241 -29.83 40.24 -20.80
N PRO A 242 -30.76 39.35 -20.37
CA PRO A 242 -32.11 39.28 -20.93
C PRO A 242 -32.97 40.53 -20.68
N PHE A 243 -32.59 41.38 -19.71
CA PHE A 243 -33.18 42.69 -19.45
C PHE A 243 -32.17 43.84 -19.66
N LEU A 244 -31.08 43.55 -20.37
CA LEU A 244 -30.04 44.51 -20.78
C LEU A 244 -29.39 45.24 -19.60
N VAL A 245 -28.94 46.47 -19.80
CA VAL A 245 -28.23 47.26 -18.80
C VAL A 245 -29.18 48.29 -18.21
N ASN A 246 -29.34 48.28 -16.89
CA ASN A 246 -29.85 49.39 -16.12
C ASN A 246 -28.72 50.42 -15.91
N ASP A 247 -28.98 51.68 -16.24
CA ASP A 247 -28.06 52.80 -16.03
C ASP A 247 -28.77 53.82 -15.13
N ILE A 248 -28.55 53.66 -13.83
CA ILE A 248 -29.31 54.32 -12.75
C ILE A 248 -28.32 55.15 -11.91
N ASP A 249 -28.69 56.39 -11.60
CA ASP A 249 -27.91 57.26 -10.73
C ASP A 249 -28.73 57.60 -9.47
N LEU A 250 -28.14 57.51 -8.28
CA LEU A 250 -28.84 57.74 -7.01
C LEU A 250 -28.18 58.86 -6.19
N THR A 251 -28.99 59.78 -5.66
CA THR A 251 -28.53 60.85 -4.76
C THR A 251 -28.80 60.52 -3.30
N THR A 252 -27.75 60.40 -2.49
CA THR A 252 -27.80 59.89 -1.11
C THR A 252 -27.23 60.91 -0.11
N GLU A 253 -27.00 60.52 1.14
CA GLU A 253 -26.11 61.27 2.05
C GLU A 253 -24.67 60.77 1.88
N LEU A 254 -23.70 61.64 2.16
CA LEU A 254 -22.26 61.39 2.01
C LEU A 254 -21.83 60.10 2.74
N GLY A 255 -21.46 59.06 1.99
CA GLY A 255 -21.08 57.74 2.50
C GLY A 255 -22.22 56.82 2.94
N ALA A 256 -23.48 57.13 2.62
CA ALA A 256 -24.64 56.39 3.12
C ALA A 256 -25.07 55.22 2.20
N THR A 257 -25.50 54.12 2.83
CA THR A 257 -26.06 52.94 2.17
C THR A 257 -27.49 53.21 1.68
N VAL A 258 -27.79 52.77 0.47
CA VAL A 258 -29.08 52.88 -0.21
C VAL A 258 -29.61 51.49 -0.54
N GLU A 259 -30.90 51.27 -0.31
CA GLU A 259 -31.62 50.06 -0.71
C GLU A 259 -32.55 50.42 -1.88
N LEU A 260 -32.29 49.85 -3.07
CA LEU A 260 -33.01 50.10 -4.31
C LEU A 260 -33.72 48.83 -4.77
N ASP A 261 -35.05 48.85 -4.81
CA ASP A 261 -35.84 47.81 -5.49
C ASP A 261 -35.98 48.16 -6.98
N ILE A 262 -35.48 47.29 -7.86
CA ILE A 262 -35.72 47.32 -9.31
C ILE A 262 -36.78 46.27 -9.61
N ALA A 263 -38.01 46.69 -9.92
CA ALA A 263 -39.12 45.80 -10.26
C ALA A 263 -39.27 45.63 -11.78
N TYR A 264 -39.41 44.38 -12.24
CA TYR A 264 -39.51 43.97 -13.64
C TYR A 264 -40.92 43.42 -13.93
N GLU A 265 -41.48 43.76 -15.10
CA GLU A 265 -42.83 43.27 -15.49
C GLU A 265 -42.93 41.74 -15.53
N LYS A 266 -41.85 41.08 -15.94
CA LYS A 266 -41.75 39.65 -16.27
C LYS A 266 -40.74 39.01 -15.30
N PRO A 267 -41.00 37.81 -14.74
CA PRO A 267 -40.05 37.15 -13.86
C PRO A 267 -38.68 36.93 -14.52
N LEU A 268 -37.62 37.21 -13.78
CA LEU A 268 -36.24 36.93 -14.16
C LEU A 268 -36.03 35.41 -14.33
N PRO A 269 -35.22 34.94 -15.30
CA PRO A 269 -34.85 33.53 -15.45
C PRO A 269 -34.21 32.90 -14.20
N GLU A 270 -34.20 31.57 -14.15
CA GLU A 270 -33.52 30.83 -13.07
C GLU A 270 -31.99 30.85 -13.32
N GLY A 271 -31.20 31.01 -12.25
CA GLY A 271 -29.75 31.19 -12.35
C GLY A 271 -29.28 32.62 -12.61
N ILE A 272 -30.18 33.60 -12.68
CA ILE A 272 -29.83 35.03 -12.77
C ILE A 272 -28.99 35.46 -11.57
N LYS A 273 -27.95 36.26 -11.85
CA LYS A 273 -27.16 37.00 -10.88
C LYS A 273 -27.19 38.49 -11.21
N TYR A 274 -26.91 39.37 -10.24
CA TYR A 274 -26.71 40.78 -10.57
C TYR A 274 -25.23 41.03 -10.93
N TYR A 275 -25.01 41.64 -12.09
CA TYR A 275 -23.69 42.06 -12.56
C TYR A 275 -23.61 43.58 -12.60
N LYS A 276 -22.43 44.10 -12.30
CA LYS A 276 -22.09 45.53 -12.35
C LYS A 276 -21.07 45.78 -13.46
N PHE A 277 -21.13 46.97 -14.06
CA PHE A 277 -20.06 47.51 -14.87
C PHE A 277 -19.28 48.57 -14.09
N GLY A 278 -17.97 48.66 -14.31
CA GLY A 278 -17.08 49.64 -13.68
C GLY A 278 -15.90 48.99 -12.96
N PRO A 279 -15.21 49.72 -12.07
CA PRO A 279 -14.07 49.18 -11.33
C PRO A 279 -14.56 48.22 -10.23
N ALA A 280 -14.09 46.97 -10.24
CA ALA A 280 -14.35 46.03 -9.14
C ALA A 280 -13.53 46.33 -7.86
N GLN A 281 -12.55 47.24 -7.96
CA GLN A 281 -11.73 47.78 -6.86
C GLN A 281 -11.31 49.22 -7.21
N PRO A 282 -11.01 50.09 -6.23
CA PRO A 282 -10.60 51.47 -6.48
C PRO A 282 -9.42 51.58 -7.45
N GLY A 283 -9.61 52.33 -8.55
CA GLY A 283 -8.58 52.55 -9.56
C GLY A 283 -8.29 51.36 -10.49
N ALA A 284 -9.14 50.31 -10.48
CA ALA A 284 -9.16 49.33 -11.55
C ALA A 284 -9.72 49.94 -12.86
N ALA A 285 -9.51 49.27 -13.98
CA ALA A 285 -10.19 49.60 -15.23
C ALA A 285 -11.62 49.05 -15.24
N ASP A 286 -12.52 49.69 -15.99
CA ASP A 286 -13.91 49.27 -16.07
C ASP A 286 -14.06 47.87 -16.67
N THR A 287 -14.78 47.01 -15.97
CA THR A 287 -15.09 45.65 -16.36
C THR A 287 -16.49 45.28 -15.91
N TRP A 288 -17.06 44.22 -16.49
CA TRP A 288 -18.17 43.55 -15.83
C TRP A 288 -17.66 42.69 -14.67
N TYR A 289 -18.43 42.63 -13.58
CA TYR A 289 -18.19 41.75 -12.45
C TYR A 289 -19.51 41.32 -11.79
N GLU A 290 -19.53 40.12 -11.21
CA GLU A 290 -20.64 39.65 -10.37
C GLU A 290 -20.67 40.47 -9.07
N LEU A 291 -21.81 41.10 -8.78
CA LEU A 291 -22.00 41.78 -7.50
C LEU A 291 -22.13 40.71 -6.38
N PRO A 292 -21.44 40.82 -5.23
CA PRO A 292 -21.56 39.85 -4.16
C PRO A 292 -23.00 39.67 -3.66
N GLN A 293 -23.37 38.43 -3.30
CA GLN A 293 -24.75 38.06 -2.95
C GLN A 293 -25.25 38.66 -1.63
N GLU A 294 -24.37 39.23 -0.82
CA GLU A 294 -24.72 40.05 0.34
C GLU A 294 -25.18 41.48 -0.04
N LEU A 295 -24.91 41.94 -1.27
CA LEU A 295 -25.28 43.27 -1.78
C LEU A 295 -26.49 43.26 -2.73
N TYR A 296 -27.09 42.10 -3.01
CA TYR A 296 -28.38 42.03 -3.71
C TYR A 296 -29.25 40.85 -3.29
N GLN A 297 -30.57 40.99 -3.43
CA GLN A 297 -31.55 39.93 -3.22
C GLN A 297 -32.53 39.87 -4.40
N ILE A 298 -33.04 38.68 -4.72
CA ILE A 298 -34.08 38.47 -5.75
C ILE A 298 -35.33 37.93 -5.05
N SER A 299 -36.50 38.51 -5.34
CA SER A 299 -37.78 38.08 -4.76
C SER A 299 -38.17 36.65 -5.16
N GLU A 300 -39.03 35.99 -4.36
CA GLU A 300 -39.51 34.62 -4.64
C GLU A 300 -40.26 34.50 -5.98
N ASP A 301 -40.99 35.55 -6.38
CA ASP A 301 -41.66 35.63 -7.69
C ASP A 301 -40.71 36.04 -8.83
N ARG A 302 -39.44 36.31 -8.51
CA ARG A 302 -38.36 36.77 -9.38
C ARG A 302 -38.67 38.06 -10.14
N LYS A 303 -39.54 38.93 -9.61
CA LYS A 303 -39.84 40.23 -10.22
C LYS A 303 -39.09 41.40 -9.64
N VAL A 304 -38.50 41.30 -8.46
CA VAL A 304 -37.77 42.41 -7.83
C VAL A 304 -36.33 41.99 -7.57
N VAL A 305 -35.39 42.85 -7.97
CA VAL A 305 -34.01 42.83 -7.45
C VAL A 305 -33.87 43.97 -6.46
N THR A 306 -33.61 43.66 -5.19
CA THR A 306 -33.25 44.64 -4.18
C THR A 306 -31.73 44.75 -4.15
N LEU A 307 -31.17 45.90 -4.52
CA LEU A 307 -29.74 46.21 -4.41
C LEU A 307 -29.46 46.94 -3.10
N ILE A 308 -28.29 46.70 -2.51
CA ILE A 308 -27.78 47.36 -1.31
C ILE A 308 -26.42 47.97 -1.67
N LEU A 309 -26.42 49.24 -2.06
CA LEU A 309 -25.24 49.97 -2.55
C LEU A 309 -24.82 51.03 -1.54
N THR A 310 -23.53 51.43 -1.51
CA THR A 310 -23.06 52.50 -0.62
C THR A 310 -22.11 53.44 -1.35
N ASP A 311 -22.37 54.74 -1.18
CA ASP A 311 -21.59 55.87 -1.71
C ASP A 311 -20.08 55.71 -1.46
N GLY A 312 -19.32 55.60 -2.55
CA GLY A 312 -17.86 55.37 -2.53
C GLY A 312 -17.41 53.95 -2.17
N GLN A 313 -18.21 52.91 -2.43
CA GLN A 313 -17.86 51.50 -2.17
C GLN A 313 -18.12 50.57 -3.37
N LEU A 314 -17.99 49.25 -3.18
CA LEU A 314 -18.24 48.26 -4.23
C LEU A 314 -19.68 48.35 -4.74
N GLY A 315 -19.84 48.39 -6.06
CA GLY A 315 -21.13 48.67 -6.69
C GLY A 315 -21.44 50.17 -6.80
N ASP A 316 -20.47 51.04 -6.54
CA ASP A 316 -20.46 52.44 -7.00
C ASP A 316 -19.38 52.59 -8.08
N ALA A 317 -19.67 53.25 -9.19
CA ALA A 317 -18.79 53.19 -10.37
C ALA A 317 -17.57 54.12 -10.27
N ASP A 318 -17.68 55.29 -9.63
CA ASP A 318 -16.55 56.22 -9.47
C ASP A 318 -15.70 55.96 -8.21
N TRP A 319 -16.22 55.17 -7.25
CA TRP A 319 -15.66 54.95 -5.91
C TRP A 319 -15.43 56.24 -5.10
N GLU A 320 -16.07 57.34 -5.45
CA GLU A 320 -16.03 58.59 -4.71
C GLU A 320 -17.12 58.63 -3.63
N ASN A 321 -16.73 59.04 -2.42
CA ASN A 321 -17.69 59.39 -1.38
C ASN A 321 -18.11 60.86 -1.61
N ASN A 322 -19.15 61.06 -2.42
CA ASN A 322 -19.57 62.38 -2.92
C ASN A 322 -21.10 62.63 -2.82
N GLY A 323 -21.89 61.65 -2.39
CA GLY A 323 -23.36 61.69 -2.28
C GLY A 323 -24.11 61.26 -3.54
N PHE A 324 -23.45 60.58 -4.49
CA PHE A 324 -23.95 60.24 -5.82
C PHE A 324 -23.47 58.85 -6.26
N ILE A 325 -24.31 57.82 -6.08
CA ILE A 325 -23.99 56.44 -6.48
C ILE A 325 -24.30 56.27 -7.97
N GLN A 326 -23.31 55.78 -8.73
CA GLN A 326 -23.44 55.39 -10.13
C GLN A 326 -23.71 53.88 -10.25
N ASP A 327 -24.87 53.50 -10.80
CA ASP A 327 -25.31 52.11 -11.00
C ASP A 327 -25.56 51.76 -12.49
N PRO A 328 -24.49 51.61 -13.29
CA PRO A 328 -24.52 50.81 -14.51
C PRO A 328 -24.37 49.32 -14.15
N GLY A 329 -25.42 48.53 -14.38
CA GLY A 329 -25.46 47.10 -14.04
C GLY A 329 -26.66 46.38 -14.64
N GLY A 330 -26.90 45.12 -14.27
CA GLY A 330 -28.09 44.39 -14.73
C GLY A 330 -28.17 42.93 -14.28
N PRO A 331 -29.37 42.32 -14.34
CA PRO A 331 -29.57 40.91 -14.06
C PRO A 331 -29.09 40.06 -15.26
N ALA A 332 -27.98 39.34 -15.08
CA ALA A 332 -27.36 38.53 -16.13
C ALA A 332 -27.43 37.03 -15.82
N LEU A 333 -27.51 36.22 -16.87
CA LEU A 333 -27.24 34.78 -16.83
C LEU A 333 -25.76 34.54 -17.15
N PRO A 334 -24.98 33.91 -16.26
CA PRO A 334 -23.69 33.36 -16.64
C PRO A 334 -23.89 32.34 -17.76
N LYS A 335 -23.15 32.48 -18.86
CA LYS A 335 -23.20 31.54 -19.97
C LYS A 335 -22.56 30.23 -19.53
N GLN A 336 -23.32 29.15 -19.60
CA GLN A 336 -22.86 27.82 -19.23
C GLN A 336 -22.57 26.95 -20.46
N HIS A 337 -21.66 26.01 -20.27
CA HIS A 337 -21.29 24.98 -21.22
C HIS A 337 -21.39 23.60 -20.57
N THR A 338 -21.69 22.61 -21.39
CA THR A 338 -21.90 21.22 -20.98
C THR A 338 -20.57 20.47 -20.96
N VAL A 339 -20.13 20.04 -19.77
CA VAL A 339 -19.04 19.08 -19.61
C VAL A 339 -19.64 17.69 -19.50
N THR A 340 -19.45 16.86 -20.52
CA THR A 340 -19.91 15.46 -20.56
C THR A 340 -18.76 14.52 -20.20
N VAL A 341 -19.04 13.46 -19.44
CA VAL A 341 -18.04 12.46 -19.03
C VAL A 341 -18.50 11.07 -19.45
N ASN A 342 -17.74 10.46 -20.36
CA ASN A 342 -17.92 9.07 -20.77
C ASN A 342 -16.97 8.18 -19.97
N THR A 343 -17.48 7.05 -19.48
CA THR A 343 -16.70 6.04 -18.77
C THR A 343 -16.86 4.68 -19.44
N THR A 344 -15.77 3.97 -19.69
CA THR A 344 -15.86 2.53 -20.05
C THR A 344 -16.42 1.72 -18.88
N GLU A 345 -16.76 0.45 -19.14
CA GLU A 345 -16.97 -0.52 -18.05
C GLU A 345 -15.73 -0.55 -17.12
N GLY A 346 -15.97 -0.67 -15.81
CA GLY A 346 -14.90 -0.75 -14.81
C GLY A 346 -14.79 0.42 -13.83
N GLY A 347 -15.59 1.47 -13.97
CA GLY A 347 -15.63 2.56 -12.99
C GLY A 347 -16.75 3.57 -13.26
N THR A 348 -16.77 4.63 -12.47
CA THR A 348 -17.73 5.74 -12.59
C THR A 348 -17.04 7.09 -12.39
N SER A 349 -17.73 8.16 -12.77
CA SER A 349 -17.39 9.56 -12.48
C SER A 349 -18.38 10.18 -11.46
N SER A 350 -18.00 11.29 -10.84
CA SER A 350 -18.86 12.07 -9.94
C SER A 350 -20.11 12.65 -10.60
N PHE A 351 -20.05 12.87 -11.91
CA PHE A 351 -21.18 13.21 -12.78
C PHE A 351 -20.91 12.69 -14.20
N THR A 352 -21.96 12.40 -14.97
CA THR A 352 -21.87 12.07 -16.40
C THR A 352 -22.13 13.29 -17.30
N SER A 353 -22.79 14.32 -16.77
CA SER A 353 -22.93 15.63 -17.40
C SER A 353 -23.06 16.69 -16.31
N SER A 354 -22.44 17.85 -16.49
CA SER A 354 -22.64 19.05 -15.67
C SER A 354 -22.64 20.29 -16.55
N GLN A 355 -23.42 21.29 -16.16
CA GLN A 355 -23.21 22.66 -16.64
C GLN A 355 -22.09 23.30 -15.83
N VAL A 356 -21.28 24.12 -16.50
CA VAL A 356 -20.11 24.83 -15.95
C VAL A 356 -20.07 26.21 -16.57
N ASN A 357 -19.82 27.27 -15.80
CA ASN A 357 -19.82 28.62 -16.35
C ASN A 357 -18.62 28.83 -17.30
N ASN A 358 -18.78 29.74 -18.25
CA ASN A 358 -17.68 30.18 -19.10
C ASN A 358 -16.55 30.78 -18.23
N GLY A 359 -15.32 30.31 -18.41
CA GLY A 359 -14.17 30.71 -17.59
C GLY A 359 -13.89 29.84 -16.36
N ASP A 360 -14.84 28.99 -15.93
CA ASP A 360 -14.64 28.07 -14.79
C ASP A 360 -13.91 26.77 -15.20
N VAL A 361 -13.52 25.97 -14.19
CA VAL A 361 -12.97 24.62 -14.32
C VAL A 361 -13.83 23.60 -13.58
N ALA A 362 -13.91 22.36 -14.09
CA ALA A 362 -14.66 21.29 -13.46
C ALA A 362 -13.73 20.23 -12.85
N ALA A 363 -14.03 19.82 -11.62
CA ALA A 363 -13.36 18.72 -10.93
C ALA A 363 -14.21 17.44 -10.98
N ILE A 364 -13.73 16.44 -11.71
CA ILE A 364 -14.39 15.15 -11.90
C ILE A 364 -13.67 14.10 -11.03
N VAL A 365 -14.36 13.51 -10.06
CA VAL A 365 -13.81 12.42 -9.23
C VAL A 365 -14.12 11.09 -9.88
N LEU A 366 -13.08 10.33 -10.20
CA LEU A 366 -13.16 9.02 -10.86
C LEU A 366 -13.03 7.90 -9.83
N THR A 367 -13.96 6.96 -9.87
CA THR A 367 -14.05 5.83 -8.93
C THR A 367 -13.95 4.52 -9.70
N PRO A 368 -12.77 3.89 -9.79
CA PRO A 368 -12.63 2.54 -10.30
C PRO A 368 -13.40 1.55 -9.44
N SER A 369 -14.11 0.62 -10.08
CA SER A 369 -14.74 -0.52 -9.44
C SER A 369 -13.70 -1.47 -8.84
N THR A 370 -14.12 -2.32 -7.90
CA THR A 370 -13.26 -3.36 -7.32
C THR A 370 -12.63 -4.21 -8.43
N GLY A 371 -11.30 -4.28 -8.44
CA GLY A 371 -10.53 -5.00 -9.45
C GLY A 371 -10.10 -4.19 -10.67
N TYR A 372 -10.55 -2.93 -10.83
CA TYR A 372 -10.17 -2.06 -11.94
C TYR A 372 -9.15 -0.98 -11.53
N HIS A 373 -8.60 -0.30 -12.53
CA HIS A 373 -7.82 0.94 -12.41
C HIS A 373 -8.10 1.86 -13.59
N ILE A 374 -7.84 3.17 -13.43
CA ILE A 374 -7.89 4.14 -14.53
C ILE A 374 -6.69 3.88 -15.44
N THR A 375 -6.91 3.70 -16.74
CA THR A 375 -5.84 3.62 -17.76
C THR A 375 -5.65 4.95 -18.48
N SER A 376 -6.72 5.68 -18.73
CA SER A 376 -6.67 7.03 -19.30
C SER A 376 -7.85 7.89 -18.84
N ALA A 377 -7.66 9.19 -18.84
CA ALA A 377 -8.71 10.20 -18.73
C ALA A 377 -8.24 11.41 -19.56
N ALA A 378 -9.01 11.80 -20.58
CA ALA A 378 -8.60 12.82 -21.54
C ALA A 378 -9.80 13.60 -22.10
N GLY A 379 -9.64 14.91 -22.25
CA GLY A 379 -10.64 15.80 -22.83
C GLY A 379 -10.77 17.12 -22.06
N CYS A 380 -11.49 18.09 -22.61
CA CYS A 380 -11.65 19.43 -22.02
C CYS A 380 -10.31 20.08 -21.56
N ASP A 381 -9.20 19.81 -22.27
CA ASP A 381 -7.82 20.20 -21.94
C ASP A 381 -7.38 19.98 -20.46
N GLY A 382 -7.93 18.93 -19.83
CA GLY A 382 -7.73 18.64 -18.41
C GLY A 382 -6.52 17.77 -18.07
N THR A 383 -6.29 17.60 -16.76
CA THR A 383 -5.23 16.77 -16.19
C THR A 383 -5.73 15.86 -15.07
N LEU A 384 -5.22 14.61 -15.04
CA LEU A 384 -5.52 13.64 -14.00
C LEU A 384 -4.52 13.77 -12.84
N SER A 385 -5.00 13.96 -11.62
CA SER A 385 -4.21 13.93 -10.39
C SER A 385 -4.79 12.88 -9.43
N GLY A 386 -4.12 11.74 -9.33
CA GLY A 386 -4.65 10.58 -8.60
C GLY A 386 -5.97 10.09 -9.21
N ASN A 387 -7.07 10.30 -8.50
CA ASN A 387 -8.42 9.96 -8.93
C ASN A 387 -9.25 11.18 -9.39
N THR A 388 -8.73 12.40 -9.32
CA THR A 388 -9.47 13.61 -9.73
C THR A 388 -8.95 14.12 -11.06
N TYR A 389 -9.82 14.17 -12.07
CA TYR A 389 -9.56 14.84 -13.33
C TYR A 389 -10.07 16.28 -13.24
N ASN A 390 -9.18 17.27 -13.34
CA ASN A 390 -9.58 18.67 -13.42
C ASN A 390 -9.50 19.11 -14.87
N THR A 391 -10.58 19.69 -15.42
CA THR A 391 -10.56 20.25 -16.78
C THR A 391 -9.66 21.47 -16.88
N GLY A 392 -9.32 21.85 -18.12
CA GLY A 392 -8.93 23.21 -18.43
C GLY A 392 -10.11 24.17 -18.27
N VAL A 393 -9.88 25.44 -18.59
CA VAL A 393 -10.88 26.52 -18.56
C VAL A 393 -11.95 26.26 -19.63
N ILE A 394 -13.21 26.17 -19.20
CA ILE A 394 -14.33 25.81 -20.06
C ILE A 394 -14.82 27.04 -20.85
N ASN A 395 -14.68 26.97 -22.17
CA ASN A 395 -15.06 28.04 -23.12
C ASN A 395 -16.07 27.59 -24.19
N ALA A 396 -16.39 26.29 -24.23
CA ALA A 396 -17.33 25.62 -25.15
C ALA A 396 -17.80 24.30 -24.52
N ASP A 397 -18.90 23.72 -25.03
CA ASP A 397 -19.28 22.34 -24.71
C ASP A 397 -18.11 21.38 -24.98
N CYS A 398 -17.85 20.44 -24.07
CA CYS A 398 -16.72 19.52 -24.19
C CYS A 398 -17.00 18.15 -23.56
N GLN A 399 -16.16 17.18 -23.92
CA GLN A 399 -16.23 15.79 -23.45
C GLN A 399 -14.92 15.41 -22.78
N VAL A 400 -15.00 14.63 -21.70
CA VAL A 400 -13.91 13.86 -21.11
C VAL A 400 -14.21 12.37 -21.29
N ASP A 401 -13.33 11.66 -21.98
CA ASP A 401 -13.40 10.21 -22.12
C ASP A 401 -12.45 9.55 -21.10
N VAL A 402 -12.96 8.56 -20.38
CA VAL A 402 -12.27 7.87 -19.29
C VAL A 402 -12.29 6.36 -19.51
N GLU A 403 -11.11 5.76 -19.55
CA GLU A 403 -10.93 4.32 -19.67
C GLU A 403 -10.52 3.69 -18.34
N PHE A 404 -11.16 2.58 -18.01
CA PHE A 404 -10.81 1.70 -16.91
C PHE A 404 -10.44 0.31 -17.47
N ALA A 405 -9.42 -0.33 -16.90
CA ALA A 405 -9.06 -1.70 -17.22
C ALA A 405 -8.97 -2.58 -15.98
N LEU A 406 -9.26 -3.88 -16.14
CA LEU A 406 -9.04 -4.88 -15.11
C LEU A 406 -7.57 -4.91 -14.71
N LYS A 407 -7.32 -5.04 -13.40
CA LYS A 407 -5.99 -5.31 -12.84
C LYS A 407 -5.59 -6.74 -13.21
N GLN A 408 -4.32 -6.90 -13.56
CA GLN A 408 -3.72 -8.19 -13.88
C GLN A 408 -2.78 -8.62 -12.76
N TYR A 409 -2.81 -9.90 -12.42
CA TYR A 409 -1.99 -10.49 -11.37
C TYR A 409 -1.12 -11.61 -11.93
N ARG A 410 0.19 -11.48 -11.71
CA ARG A 410 1.17 -12.51 -12.02
C ARG A 410 1.21 -13.52 -10.87
N MET A 411 0.92 -14.76 -11.21
CA MET A 411 0.93 -15.94 -10.36
C MET A 411 2.23 -16.69 -10.63
N THR A 412 2.98 -17.08 -9.60
CA THR A 412 4.26 -17.80 -9.73
C THR A 412 4.20 -19.18 -9.10
N THR A 413 5.19 -20.03 -9.39
CA THR A 413 5.26 -21.37 -8.82
C THR A 413 6.63 -21.70 -8.25
N ARG A 414 6.67 -22.62 -7.28
CA ARG A 414 7.90 -23.24 -6.75
C ARG A 414 7.70 -24.73 -6.50
N SER A 415 8.35 -25.58 -7.28
CA SER A 415 8.53 -27.00 -6.96
C SER A 415 9.82 -27.20 -6.15
N GLY A 416 9.78 -28.06 -5.13
CA GLY A 416 10.98 -28.71 -4.60
C GLY A 416 11.50 -29.82 -5.54
N ASP A 417 12.61 -30.44 -5.18
CA ASP A 417 13.20 -31.57 -5.92
C ASP A 417 12.20 -32.73 -6.08
N GLY A 418 12.31 -33.49 -7.18
CA GLY A 418 11.48 -34.66 -7.43
C GLY A 418 10.14 -34.38 -8.13
N GLY A 419 9.89 -33.17 -8.61
CA GLY A 419 8.70 -32.85 -9.39
C GLY A 419 8.71 -31.44 -9.96
N THR A 420 7.65 -31.10 -10.69
CA THR A 420 7.47 -29.80 -11.35
C THR A 420 6.04 -29.28 -11.20
N ILE A 421 5.90 -27.96 -11.34
CA ILE A 421 4.62 -27.26 -11.53
C ILE A 421 4.71 -26.54 -12.87
N ALA A 422 3.67 -26.64 -13.71
CA ALA A 422 3.63 -26.03 -15.04
C ALA A 422 2.28 -25.34 -15.31
N PRO A 423 2.24 -24.11 -15.88
CA PRO A 423 3.39 -23.28 -16.25
C PRO A 423 4.14 -22.75 -15.01
N ALA A 424 5.40 -22.31 -15.19
CA ALA A 424 6.20 -21.77 -14.09
C ALA A 424 5.62 -20.46 -13.52
N GLU A 425 4.91 -19.71 -14.37
CA GLU A 425 4.16 -18.50 -14.06
C GLU A 425 2.96 -18.35 -15.01
N GLN A 426 1.93 -17.63 -14.58
CA GLN A 426 0.77 -17.26 -15.39
C GLN A 426 0.26 -15.88 -14.96
N THR A 427 -0.21 -15.06 -15.90
CA THR A 427 -0.95 -13.82 -15.59
C THR A 427 -2.44 -14.04 -15.83
N VAL A 428 -3.28 -13.55 -14.91
CA VAL A 428 -4.76 -13.62 -14.97
C VAL A 428 -5.38 -12.26 -14.63
N GLN A 429 -6.61 -11.99 -15.05
CA GLN A 429 -7.35 -10.79 -14.66
C GLN A 429 -7.85 -10.88 -13.20
N HIS A 430 -8.22 -9.75 -12.61
CA HIS A 430 -8.83 -9.71 -11.28
C HIS A 430 -10.11 -10.58 -11.22
N GLY A 431 -10.13 -11.54 -10.29
CA GLY A 431 -11.23 -12.48 -10.08
C GLY A 431 -11.12 -13.78 -10.88
N GLU A 432 -10.23 -13.88 -11.87
CA GLU A 432 -9.98 -15.12 -12.61
C GLU A 432 -9.07 -16.09 -11.83
N SER A 433 -9.26 -17.39 -12.03
CA SER A 433 -8.41 -18.45 -11.48
C SER A 433 -7.31 -18.85 -12.47
N ALA A 434 -6.10 -19.07 -11.97
CA ALA A 434 -5.03 -19.75 -12.70
C ALA A 434 -5.12 -21.28 -12.51
N GLN A 435 -4.56 -22.04 -13.46
CA GLN A 435 -4.50 -23.51 -13.39
C GLN A 435 -3.07 -24.00 -13.64
N PHE A 436 -2.60 -24.88 -12.76
CA PHE A 436 -1.26 -25.42 -12.80
C PHE A 436 -1.30 -26.95 -12.80
N THR A 437 -0.57 -27.57 -13.72
CA THR A 437 -0.33 -29.02 -13.72
C THR A 437 0.84 -29.35 -12.80
N VAL A 438 0.63 -30.28 -11.90
CA VAL A 438 1.61 -30.79 -10.94
C VAL A 438 2.05 -32.18 -11.39
N THR A 439 3.36 -32.38 -11.60
CA THR A 439 3.90 -33.65 -12.09
C THR A 439 5.03 -34.10 -11.18
N ALA A 440 4.86 -35.23 -10.49
CA ALA A 440 5.95 -35.90 -9.78
C ALA A 440 6.87 -36.61 -10.80
N GLN A 441 8.17 -36.63 -10.53
CA GLN A 441 9.13 -37.45 -11.29
C GLN A 441 9.02 -38.91 -10.86
N ASN A 442 9.47 -39.84 -11.71
CA ASN A 442 9.57 -41.26 -11.35
C ASN A 442 10.40 -41.41 -10.07
N GLY A 443 9.95 -42.26 -9.15
CA GLY A 443 10.58 -42.44 -7.85
C GLY A 443 10.26 -41.37 -6.81
N TYR A 444 9.41 -40.39 -7.11
CA TYR A 444 8.90 -39.42 -6.16
C TYR A 444 7.36 -39.48 -6.07
N LYS A 445 6.80 -38.90 -5.03
CA LYS A 445 5.36 -38.66 -4.85
C LYS A 445 5.13 -37.24 -4.37
N LEU A 446 4.02 -36.63 -4.77
CA LEU A 446 3.59 -35.35 -4.19
C LEU A 446 3.35 -35.54 -2.68
N GLU A 447 3.98 -34.70 -1.87
CA GLU A 447 3.82 -34.69 -0.42
C GLU A 447 2.82 -33.60 0.00
N ASN A 448 3.00 -32.39 -0.53
CA ASN A 448 2.12 -31.25 -0.28
C ASN A 448 2.06 -30.32 -1.48
N ILE A 449 0.94 -29.62 -1.68
CA ILE A 449 0.84 -28.44 -2.52
C ILE A 449 -0.11 -27.42 -1.88
N ALA A 450 0.34 -26.16 -1.81
CA ALA A 450 -0.42 -25.07 -1.21
C ALA A 450 -0.06 -23.72 -1.85
N GLY A 451 -0.96 -22.74 -1.71
CA GLY A 451 -0.78 -21.40 -2.25
C GLY A 451 -2.04 -20.86 -2.93
N CYS A 452 -2.11 -19.54 -3.13
CA CYS A 452 -3.20 -18.85 -3.83
C CYS A 452 -4.65 -19.27 -3.46
N ASN A 453 -4.86 -19.75 -2.23
CA ASN A 453 -6.11 -20.37 -1.74
C ASN A 453 -6.72 -21.41 -2.70
N GLY A 454 -5.88 -22.12 -3.45
CA GLY A 454 -6.31 -23.08 -4.46
C GLY A 454 -6.55 -24.50 -3.94
N THR A 455 -7.06 -25.35 -4.83
CA THR A 455 -7.36 -26.76 -4.58
C THR A 455 -6.76 -27.66 -5.66
N LEU A 456 -6.31 -28.86 -5.27
CA LEU A 456 -5.82 -29.89 -6.18
C LEU A 456 -6.94 -30.86 -6.56
N GLN A 457 -7.14 -31.10 -7.86
CA GLN A 457 -7.98 -32.19 -8.37
C GLN A 457 -7.19 -33.03 -9.38
N GLY A 458 -6.88 -34.28 -9.01
CA GLY A 458 -5.96 -35.11 -9.79
C GLY A 458 -4.56 -34.50 -9.81
N GLN A 459 -4.11 -34.06 -10.98
CA GLN A 459 -2.84 -33.33 -11.15
C GLN A 459 -3.03 -31.82 -11.40
N ILE A 460 -4.26 -31.29 -11.43
CA ILE A 460 -4.51 -29.87 -11.70
C ILE A 460 -4.78 -29.11 -10.39
N PHE A 461 -3.93 -28.15 -10.07
CA PHE A 461 -4.14 -27.19 -8.99
C PHE A 461 -4.80 -25.93 -9.55
N THR A 462 -6.01 -25.62 -9.12
CA THR A 462 -6.76 -24.42 -9.53
C THR A 462 -6.75 -23.40 -8.39
N THR A 463 -6.36 -22.15 -8.66
CA THR A 463 -6.34 -21.10 -7.63
C THR A 463 -7.73 -20.57 -7.32
N ALA A 464 -7.88 -19.85 -6.19
CA ALA A 464 -8.99 -18.91 -6.06
C ALA A 464 -8.86 -17.77 -7.10
N GLY A 465 -9.95 -17.01 -7.29
CA GLY A 465 -9.95 -15.83 -8.16
C GLY A 465 -8.95 -14.77 -7.67
N ALA A 466 -8.11 -14.27 -8.58
CA ALA A 466 -6.95 -13.45 -8.20
C ALA A 466 -7.32 -12.04 -7.74
N THR A 467 -6.87 -11.65 -6.55
CA THR A 467 -6.99 -10.29 -5.98
C THR A 467 -5.64 -9.64 -5.67
N ALA A 468 -4.56 -10.43 -5.76
CA ALA A 468 -3.17 -10.04 -5.64
C ALA A 468 -2.31 -11.07 -6.42
N GLY A 469 -1.06 -10.73 -6.73
CA GLY A 469 -0.08 -11.73 -7.17
C GLY A 469 0.25 -12.68 -6.02
N CYS A 470 0.36 -13.97 -6.30
CA CYS A 470 0.61 -15.01 -5.30
C CYS A 470 1.42 -16.17 -5.88
N GLU A 471 1.85 -17.08 -5.02
CA GLU A 471 2.68 -18.23 -5.37
C GLU A 471 1.98 -19.54 -5.04
N VAL A 472 2.14 -20.55 -5.90
CA VAL A 472 1.76 -21.96 -5.65
C VAL A 472 3.03 -22.79 -5.44
N ALA A 473 3.16 -23.44 -4.29
CA ALA A 473 4.35 -24.19 -3.91
C ALA A 473 4.04 -25.67 -3.63
N ALA A 474 4.87 -26.58 -4.13
CA ALA A 474 4.75 -28.02 -3.94
C ALA A 474 6.05 -28.66 -3.43
N SER A 475 5.92 -29.62 -2.52
CA SER A 475 7.00 -30.51 -2.09
C SER A 475 6.73 -31.94 -2.56
N PHE A 476 7.80 -32.66 -2.89
CA PHE A 476 7.76 -34.07 -3.26
C PHE A 476 8.67 -34.86 -2.32
N SER A 477 8.27 -36.08 -2.00
CA SER A 477 9.06 -37.01 -1.18
C SER A 477 9.51 -38.19 -2.03
N GLN A 478 10.76 -38.60 -1.85
CA GLN A 478 11.32 -39.76 -2.54
C GLN A 478 10.63 -41.05 -2.05
N GLN A 479 10.36 -41.97 -2.98
CA GLN A 479 9.78 -43.27 -2.69
C GLN A 479 10.86 -44.27 -2.34
N TYR A 480 10.57 -45.11 -1.34
CA TYR A 480 11.44 -46.17 -0.85
C TYR A 480 10.68 -47.51 -0.90
N PHE A 481 11.42 -48.56 -1.20
CA PHE A 481 10.92 -49.92 -1.33
C PHE A 481 11.71 -50.87 -0.44
N SER A 482 11.02 -51.88 0.09
CA SER A 482 11.63 -52.91 0.93
C SER A 482 12.26 -53.98 0.07
N VAL A 483 13.57 -54.15 0.22
CA VAL A 483 14.26 -55.41 -0.07
C VAL A 483 14.25 -56.23 1.20
N SER A 484 13.54 -57.35 1.23
CA SER A 484 13.57 -58.32 2.32
C SER A 484 14.42 -59.54 1.96
N THR A 485 14.71 -60.39 2.93
CA THR A 485 15.45 -61.64 2.72
C THR A 485 14.67 -62.86 3.20
N GLN A 486 14.95 -64.01 2.60
CA GLN A 486 14.45 -65.31 3.03
C GLN A 486 15.58 -66.34 2.96
N VAL A 487 15.72 -67.17 4.00
CA VAL A 487 16.80 -68.15 4.10
C VAL A 487 16.25 -69.53 4.44
N SER A 488 16.79 -70.57 3.81
CA SER A 488 16.59 -71.96 4.19
C SER A 488 17.93 -72.70 4.30
N GLY A 489 18.03 -73.65 5.23
CA GLY A 489 19.30 -74.32 5.57
C GLY A 489 20.18 -73.52 6.54
N GLY A 490 21.42 -73.97 6.72
CA GLY A 490 22.38 -73.35 7.64
C GLY A 490 23.16 -72.21 6.99
N GLY A 491 22.69 -70.98 7.18
CA GLY A 491 23.37 -69.77 6.74
C GLY A 491 22.54 -68.52 7.02
N SER A 492 22.97 -67.38 6.49
CA SER A 492 22.24 -66.13 6.58
C SER A 492 22.45 -65.22 5.38
N ILE A 493 21.55 -64.25 5.22
CA ILE A 493 21.74 -63.02 4.44
C ILE A 493 21.67 -61.85 5.44
N SER A 494 22.50 -60.83 5.26
CA SER A 494 22.50 -59.63 6.12
C SER A 494 22.63 -58.34 5.30
N PRO A 495 21.85 -57.28 5.58
CA PRO A 495 20.77 -57.21 6.58
C PRO A 495 19.54 -58.04 6.20
N GLU A 496 18.70 -58.40 7.18
CA GLU A 496 17.47 -59.19 6.95
C GLU A 496 16.43 -58.45 6.10
N ALA A 497 16.39 -57.12 6.20
CA ALA A 497 15.63 -56.23 5.32
C ALA A 497 16.30 -54.84 5.26
N VAL A 498 16.09 -54.12 4.15
CA VAL A 498 16.60 -52.76 3.93
C VAL A 498 15.62 -51.96 3.07
N GLN A 499 15.50 -50.65 3.35
CA GLN A 499 14.77 -49.71 2.51
C GLN A 499 15.72 -49.12 1.46
N VAL A 500 15.37 -49.27 0.19
CA VAL A 500 16.13 -48.76 -0.96
C VAL A 500 15.30 -47.70 -1.65
N ALA A 501 15.90 -46.56 -2.00
CA ALA A 501 15.22 -45.54 -2.80
C ALA A 501 14.89 -46.09 -4.21
N TYR A 502 13.81 -45.62 -4.83
CA TYR A 502 13.44 -46.02 -6.19
C TYR A 502 14.61 -45.93 -7.17
N ASP A 503 14.76 -46.96 -8.01
CA ASP A 503 15.83 -47.14 -9.01
C ASP A 503 17.25 -47.34 -8.41
N GLY A 504 17.39 -47.24 -7.08
CA GLY A 504 18.61 -47.57 -6.37
C GLY A 504 18.87 -49.07 -6.26
N THR A 505 20.09 -49.44 -5.90
CA THR A 505 20.50 -50.83 -5.63
C THR A 505 20.98 -50.97 -4.18
N THR A 506 21.07 -52.21 -3.70
CA THR A 506 21.66 -52.51 -2.38
C THR A 506 22.54 -53.77 -2.43
N ILE A 507 23.44 -53.91 -1.45
CA ILE A 507 24.34 -55.06 -1.33
C ILE A 507 24.01 -55.81 -0.04
N LEU A 508 23.73 -57.09 -0.17
CA LEU A 508 23.47 -58.02 0.92
C LEU A 508 24.64 -58.98 1.06
N THR A 509 25.08 -59.26 2.29
CA THR A 509 26.16 -60.21 2.56
C THR A 509 25.58 -61.59 2.83
N VAL A 510 26.07 -62.60 2.11
CA VAL A 510 25.62 -64.00 2.18
C VAL A 510 26.66 -64.82 2.95
N ALA A 511 26.25 -65.53 3.99
CA ALA A 511 27.15 -66.27 4.86
C ALA A 511 26.65 -67.72 5.10
N PRO A 512 27.26 -68.74 4.46
CA PRO A 512 27.04 -70.12 4.85
C PRO A 512 27.49 -70.37 6.29
N GLN A 513 26.74 -71.17 7.04
CA GLN A 513 27.18 -71.67 8.34
C GLN A 513 28.31 -72.68 8.17
N ALA A 514 29.18 -72.85 9.18
CA ALA A 514 30.15 -73.94 9.20
C ALA A 514 29.45 -75.29 8.97
N GLY A 515 29.90 -76.03 7.95
CA GLY A 515 29.28 -77.29 7.52
C GLY A 515 28.20 -77.16 6.45
N TYR A 516 27.97 -75.96 5.88
CA TYR A 516 27.04 -75.73 4.78
C TYR A 516 27.73 -75.01 3.62
N ASP A 517 27.17 -75.16 2.42
CA ASP A 517 27.48 -74.39 1.21
C ASP A 517 26.21 -73.72 0.66
N LEU A 518 26.40 -72.63 -0.08
CA LEU A 518 25.30 -71.95 -0.78
C LEU A 518 24.90 -72.76 -2.03
N ALA A 519 23.65 -73.22 -2.07
CA ALA A 519 23.11 -74.02 -3.16
C ALA A 519 22.39 -73.16 -4.23
N ASN A 520 21.67 -72.12 -3.82
CA ASN A 520 21.08 -71.12 -4.72
C ASN A 520 20.92 -69.75 -4.03
N ILE A 521 20.93 -68.66 -4.80
CA ILE A 521 20.44 -67.34 -4.37
C ILE A 521 19.82 -66.56 -5.53
N GLU A 522 18.62 -66.02 -5.32
CA GLU A 522 17.81 -65.38 -6.36
C GLU A 522 16.91 -64.26 -5.80
N GLY A 523 16.36 -63.41 -6.68
CA GLY A 523 15.40 -62.36 -6.32
C GLY A 523 15.91 -60.92 -6.45
N CYS A 524 15.00 -59.95 -6.51
CA CYS A 524 15.31 -58.52 -6.75
C CYS A 524 16.26 -58.27 -7.95
N ASP A 525 16.16 -59.10 -9.00
CA ASP A 525 17.00 -59.07 -10.22
C ASP A 525 18.51 -58.91 -9.98
N GLY A 526 19.00 -59.46 -8.86
CA GLY A 526 20.37 -59.30 -8.40
C GLY A 526 21.38 -60.33 -8.89
N GLN A 527 22.65 -60.08 -8.58
CA GLN A 527 23.79 -60.94 -8.92
C GLN A 527 24.71 -61.15 -7.72
N LEU A 528 25.21 -62.38 -7.56
CA LEU A 528 26.20 -62.74 -6.54
C LEU A 528 27.63 -62.55 -7.08
N SER A 529 28.47 -61.87 -6.31
CA SER A 529 29.92 -61.83 -6.52
C SER A 529 30.64 -62.15 -5.22
N GLY A 530 31.37 -63.27 -5.19
CA GLY A 530 31.94 -63.81 -3.95
C GLY A 530 30.84 -64.12 -2.92
N ASN A 531 30.81 -63.36 -1.83
CA ASN A 531 29.79 -63.43 -0.78
C ASN A 531 28.84 -62.21 -0.75
N GLN A 532 28.86 -61.35 -1.77
CA GLN A 532 28.04 -60.14 -1.86
C GLN A 532 27.00 -60.28 -2.97
N TYR A 533 25.72 -60.23 -2.60
CA TYR A 533 24.60 -60.21 -3.53
C TYR A 533 24.14 -58.76 -3.75
N THR A 534 24.34 -58.24 -4.96
CA THR A 534 23.92 -56.88 -5.32
C THR A 534 22.59 -56.96 -6.06
N THR A 535 21.56 -56.22 -5.61
CA THR A 535 20.26 -56.21 -6.30
C THR A 535 20.32 -55.48 -7.64
N GLY A 536 19.36 -55.77 -8.52
CA GLY A 536 18.99 -54.87 -9.59
C GLY A 536 18.37 -53.57 -9.05
N ALA A 537 17.94 -52.69 -9.97
CA ALA A 537 17.31 -51.41 -9.66
C ALA A 537 15.93 -51.62 -9.01
N VAL A 538 15.78 -51.19 -7.76
CA VAL A 538 14.60 -51.50 -6.94
C VAL A 538 13.46 -50.53 -7.27
N THR A 539 12.48 -51.01 -8.04
CA THR A 539 11.30 -50.25 -8.47
C THR A 539 10.00 -50.65 -7.76
N ALA A 540 10.04 -51.74 -6.99
CA ALA A 540 8.95 -52.28 -6.18
C ALA A 540 9.52 -53.06 -4.98
N ASN A 541 8.67 -53.41 -4.00
CA ASN A 541 9.08 -54.29 -2.90
C ASN A 541 9.43 -55.70 -3.45
N CYS A 542 10.53 -56.29 -2.99
CA CYS A 542 10.99 -57.59 -3.46
C CYS A 542 11.75 -58.36 -2.35
N THR A 543 11.90 -59.67 -2.54
CA THR A 543 12.61 -60.57 -1.62
C THR A 543 13.84 -61.15 -2.31
N VAL A 544 14.96 -61.28 -1.60
CA VAL A 544 16.12 -62.10 -1.99
C VAL A 544 16.12 -63.39 -1.18
N SER A 545 16.12 -64.53 -1.87
CA SER A 545 15.99 -65.86 -1.28
C SER A 545 17.28 -66.66 -1.44
N ALA A 546 17.87 -67.15 -0.35
CA ALA A 546 19.04 -68.05 -0.37
C ALA A 546 18.71 -69.43 0.21
N GLN A 547 19.31 -70.46 -0.38
CA GLN A 547 19.18 -71.86 0.05
C GLN A 547 20.56 -72.43 0.32
N PHE A 548 20.77 -73.01 1.50
CA PHE A 548 22.04 -73.59 1.94
C PHE A 548 21.94 -75.11 2.14
N SER A 549 22.81 -75.86 1.47
CA SER A 549 22.92 -77.32 1.61
C SER A 549 23.99 -77.71 2.62
N GLN A 550 23.69 -78.62 3.54
CA GLN A 550 24.68 -79.17 4.47
C GLN A 550 25.67 -80.06 3.71
N ARG A 551 26.96 -79.96 4.04
CA ARG A 551 28.02 -80.78 3.44
C ARG A 551 27.89 -82.25 3.84
N GLU A 552 28.27 -83.12 2.92
CA GLU A 552 28.52 -84.54 3.17
C GLU A 552 30.01 -84.85 3.08
N TYR A 553 30.47 -85.79 3.90
CA TYR A 553 31.82 -86.32 3.86
C TYR A 553 31.80 -87.84 3.76
N THR A 554 32.70 -88.37 2.93
CA THR A 554 32.90 -89.81 2.80
C THR A 554 33.80 -90.32 3.92
N VAL A 555 33.34 -91.34 4.62
CA VAL A 555 34.14 -92.12 5.56
C VAL A 555 34.34 -93.51 4.99
N ASN A 556 35.59 -93.92 4.75
CA ASN A 556 35.90 -95.28 4.28
C ASN A 556 36.31 -96.17 5.45
N ALA A 557 36.12 -97.48 5.32
CA ALA A 557 36.51 -98.44 6.34
C ALA A 557 37.22 -99.65 5.72
N VAL A 558 38.38 -100.00 6.28
CA VAL A 558 39.23 -101.11 5.80
C VAL A 558 39.51 -102.08 6.94
N ALA A 559 39.28 -103.37 6.68
CA ALA A 559 39.64 -104.48 7.57
C ALA A 559 40.98 -105.09 7.15
N GLY A 560 41.86 -105.32 8.12
CA GLY A 560 43.02 -106.20 7.98
C GLY A 560 42.61 -107.68 7.92
N ALA A 561 43.60 -108.55 7.69
CA ALA A 561 43.39 -110.00 7.68
C ALA A 561 42.80 -110.51 9.01
N GLY A 562 41.95 -111.54 8.95
CA GLY A 562 41.29 -112.13 10.13
C GLY A 562 39.90 -111.55 10.46
N GLY A 563 39.36 -110.66 9.65
CA GLY A 563 38.00 -110.12 9.86
C GLY A 563 37.47 -109.31 8.69
N GLN A 564 36.30 -108.70 8.89
CA GLN A 564 35.63 -107.77 7.97
C GLN A 564 35.11 -106.55 8.74
N ILE A 565 34.86 -105.46 8.03
CA ILE A 565 34.21 -104.26 8.53
C ILE A 565 33.11 -103.83 7.54
N ASP A 566 31.95 -103.46 8.05
CA ASP A 566 30.77 -103.12 7.25
C ASP A 566 30.04 -101.90 7.85
N PRO A 567 29.64 -100.88 7.05
CA PRO A 567 29.92 -100.72 5.62
C PRO A 567 31.39 -100.37 5.33
N VAL A 568 31.90 -100.70 4.15
CA VAL A 568 33.27 -100.29 3.73
C VAL A 568 33.37 -98.82 3.31
N THR A 569 32.24 -98.13 3.15
CA THR A 569 32.17 -96.68 2.88
C THR A 569 30.79 -96.13 3.28
N GLN A 570 30.73 -94.92 3.82
CA GLN A 570 29.51 -94.23 4.24
C GLN A 570 29.61 -92.72 3.93
N GLN A 571 28.56 -92.12 3.39
CA GLN A 571 28.43 -90.65 3.39
C GLN A 571 27.80 -90.17 4.70
N VAL A 572 28.34 -89.09 5.26
CA VAL A 572 27.96 -88.55 6.57
C VAL A 572 27.76 -87.03 6.48
N MET A 573 26.61 -86.52 6.90
CA MET A 573 26.37 -85.08 7.01
C MET A 573 27.37 -84.44 7.99
N HIS A 574 27.86 -83.23 7.69
CA HIS A 574 28.78 -82.50 8.56
C HIS A 574 28.27 -82.44 10.02
N GLY A 575 29.05 -82.99 10.95
CA GLY A 575 28.78 -83.03 12.39
C GLY A 575 28.12 -84.32 12.89
N ASN A 576 27.56 -85.14 12.00
CA ASN A 576 27.02 -86.46 12.37
C ASN A 576 28.15 -87.50 12.55
N VAL A 577 27.80 -88.70 13.01
CA VAL A 577 28.74 -89.82 13.21
C VAL A 577 28.44 -90.96 12.23
N ALA A 578 29.47 -91.70 11.82
CA ALA A 578 29.35 -93.00 11.17
C ALA A 578 29.43 -94.14 12.20
N SER A 579 28.97 -95.33 11.82
CA SER A 579 28.98 -96.52 12.67
C SER A 579 29.28 -97.77 11.85
N PHE A 580 30.28 -98.53 12.29
CA PHE A 580 30.84 -99.68 11.58
C PHE A 580 30.75 -100.95 12.42
N SER A 581 30.27 -102.03 11.82
CA SER A 581 30.21 -103.36 12.43
C SER A 581 31.46 -104.15 12.07
N LEU A 582 32.16 -104.68 13.09
CA LEU A 582 33.33 -105.53 12.92
C LEU A 582 32.95 -107.00 13.06
N MET A 583 33.38 -107.80 12.08
CA MET A 583 33.11 -109.23 12.02
C MET A 583 34.43 -110.00 11.98
N PRO A 584 35.02 -110.36 13.15
CA PRO A 584 36.16 -111.26 13.21
C PRO A 584 35.81 -112.60 12.55
N GLN A 585 36.77 -113.19 11.84
CA GLN A 585 36.66 -114.56 11.33
C GLN A 585 36.75 -115.56 12.49
N ALA A 586 36.29 -116.80 12.27
CA ALA A 586 36.39 -117.85 13.28
C ALA A 586 37.84 -118.04 13.72
N GLY A 587 38.09 -117.99 15.03
CA GLY A 587 39.43 -118.05 15.59
C GLY A 587 40.18 -116.72 15.69
N TYR A 588 39.56 -115.59 15.30
CA TYR A 588 40.12 -114.24 15.45
C TYR A 588 39.31 -113.40 16.43
N LEU A 589 39.98 -112.39 17.00
CA LEU A 589 39.42 -111.35 17.85
C LEU A 589 39.76 -109.98 17.25
N VAL A 590 38.93 -108.96 17.52
CA VAL A 590 39.32 -107.56 17.25
C VAL A 590 40.58 -107.26 18.06
N ASP A 591 41.59 -106.68 17.41
CA ASP A 591 42.84 -106.29 18.04
C ASP A 591 42.85 -104.79 18.37
N ASN A 592 42.61 -103.96 17.36
CA ASN A 592 42.54 -102.50 17.48
C ASN A 592 41.65 -101.91 16.37
N VAL A 593 41.09 -100.72 16.60
CA VAL A 593 40.36 -99.94 15.58
C VAL A 593 40.70 -98.47 15.74
N THR A 594 41.12 -97.82 14.65
CA THR A 594 41.54 -96.42 14.63
C THR A 594 40.92 -95.67 13.46
N GLY A 595 40.95 -94.33 13.53
CA GLY A 595 40.41 -93.45 12.49
C GLY A 595 39.20 -92.64 12.94
N CYS A 596 38.96 -91.50 12.29
CA CYS A 596 37.79 -90.64 12.51
C CYS A 596 37.46 -90.32 14.00
N SER A 597 38.47 -90.30 14.88
CA SER A 597 38.33 -90.09 16.33
C SER A 597 37.26 -90.97 17.03
N GLY A 598 37.05 -92.19 16.53
CA GLY A 598 35.98 -93.08 17.01
C GLY A 598 36.30 -93.91 18.26
N THR A 599 35.27 -94.58 18.76
CA THR A 599 35.33 -95.49 19.92
C THR A 599 34.71 -96.85 19.60
N LEU A 600 35.33 -97.92 20.11
CA LEU A 600 34.86 -99.30 19.96
C LEU A 600 34.00 -99.70 21.17
N SER A 601 32.81 -100.23 20.93
CA SER A 601 31.95 -100.85 21.94
C SER A 601 31.52 -102.25 21.48
N GLY A 602 32.06 -103.29 22.11
CA GLY A 602 31.92 -104.67 21.63
C GLY A 602 32.51 -104.80 20.22
N ASN A 603 31.63 -105.06 19.24
CA ASN A 603 31.97 -105.19 17.82
C ASN A 603 31.58 -103.95 16.99
N THR A 604 31.07 -102.87 17.59
CA THR A 604 30.64 -101.67 16.86
C THR A 604 31.62 -100.51 17.09
N TYR A 605 32.16 -99.94 16.02
CA TYR A 605 33.01 -98.75 16.06
C TYR A 605 32.21 -97.52 15.59
N THR A 606 31.96 -96.58 16.50
CA THR A 606 31.26 -95.32 16.20
C THR A 606 32.27 -94.19 16.13
N THR A 607 32.25 -93.39 15.07
CA THR A 607 33.19 -92.28 14.87
C THR A 607 32.93 -91.12 15.83
N GLY A 608 33.88 -90.18 15.91
CA GLY A 608 33.57 -88.82 16.31
C GLY A 608 32.70 -88.09 15.27
N SER A 609 32.32 -86.85 15.57
CA SER A 609 31.59 -85.97 14.64
C SER A 609 32.42 -85.70 13.39
N ILE A 610 31.90 -86.04 12.21
CA ILE A 610 32.62 -85.94 10.94
C ILE A 610 32.56 -84.51 10.40
N THR A 611 33.70 -83.82 10.39
CA THR A 611 33.86 -82.45 9.84
C THR A 611 34.75 -82.39 8.59
N GLU A 612 35.35 -83.51 8.21
CA GLU A 612 36.15 -83.72 7.00
C GLU A 612 36.12 -85.21 6.64
N ALA A 613 36.54 -85.56 5.41
CA ALA A 613 36.64 -86.97 5.00
C ALA A 613 37.79 -87.68 5.75
N CYS A 614 37.56 -88.92 6.20
CA CYS A 614 38.52 -89.67 7.01
C CYS A 614 38.34 -91.18 6.81
N ASP A 615 39.36 -91.96 7.17
CA ASP A 615 39.34 -93.43 7.03
C ASP A 615 39.35 -94.11 8.42
N VAL A 616 38.65 -95.24 8.52
CA VAL A 616 38.65 -96.17 9.66
C VAL A 616 39.43 -97.43 9.29
N GLN A 617 40.29 -97.89 10.20
CA GLN A 617 41.13 -99.07 10.00
C GLN A 617 40.95 -100.04 11.18
N ALA A 618 40.56 -101.28 10.88
CA ALA A 618 40.36 -102.35 11.85
C ALA A 618 41.41 -103.45 11.70
N SER A 619 42.08 -103.82 12.81
CA SER A 619 42.97 -104.97 12.88
C SER A 619 42.36 -106.12 13.70
N PHE A 620 42.71 -107.34 13.33
CA PHE A 620 42.29 -108.57 14.00
C PHE A 620 43.51 -109.41 14.34
N LYS A 621 43.46 -110.15 15.45
CA LYS A 621 44.51 -111.09 15.88
C LYS A 621 43.92 -112.47 16.08
N ALA A 622 44.69 -113.51 15.76
CA ALA A 622 44.31 -114.87 16.08
C ALA A 622 44.16 -115.01 17.60
N ALA A 623 43.11 -115.70 18.05
CA ALA A 623 42.95 -116.09 19.44
C ALA A 623 44.11 -117.00 19.87
N GLN A 624 44.44 -116.97 21.16
CA GLN A 624 45.50 -117.77 21.76
C GLN A 624 44.95 -118.65 22.87
N TYR A 625 45.46 -119.88 22.94
CA TYR A 625 44.99 -120.92 23.85
C TYR A 625 46.15 -121.55 24.61
N GLN A 626 45.92 -121.86 25.88
CA GLN A 626 46.89 -122.56 26.72
C GLN A 626 46.76 -124.07 26.52
N VAL A 627 47.89 -124.70 26.22
CA VAL A 627 48.05 -126.14 26.08
C VAL A 627 48.95 -126.62 27.21
N THR A 628 48.34 -127.23 28.23
CA THR A 628 49.03 -127.67 29.45
C THR A 628 49.39 -129.15 29.37
N ALA A 629 50.40 -129.60 30.13
CA ALA A 629 50.80 -131.00 30.14
C ALA A 629 51.30 -131.48 31.51
N SER A 630 50.94 -132.71 31.87
CA SER A 630 51.41 -133.40 33.07
C SER A 630 51.74 -134.87 32.82
N ALA A 631 52.52 -135.45 33.73
CA ALA A 631 53.05 -136.80 33.66
C ALA A 631 52.92 -137.49 35.02
N THR A 632 52.67 -138.81 35.03
CA THR A 632 52.76 -139.63 36.26
C THR A 632 54.21 -139.87 36.66
N ASP A 633 54.42 -140.39 37.88
CA ASP A 633 55.70 -140.96 38.27
C ASP A 633 56.14 -142.03 37.25
N GLY A 634 57.45 -142.10 36.98
CA GLY A 634 58.04 -143.01 35.98
C GLY A 634 58.49 -142.35 34.67
N GLY A 635 58.20 -141.06 34.47
CA GLY A 635 58.71 -140.32 33.32
C GLY A 635 58.48 -138.81 33.43
N SER A 636 58.51 -138.12 32.30
CA SER A 636 58.20 -136.69 32.20
C SER A 636 57.68 -136.31 30.81
N ILE A 637 56.94 -135.20 30.77
CA ILE A 637 56.49 -134.53 29.54
C ILE A 637 56.99 -133.09 29.56
N SER A 638 57.42 -132.57 28.41
CA SER A 638 58.00 -131.23 28.28
C SER A 638 57.68 -130.60 26.91
N PRO A 639 57.30 -129.30 26.84
CA PRO A 639 57.11 -128.37 27.96
C PRO A 639 55.89 -128.76 28.83
N ARG A 640 55.77 -128.18 30.03
CA ARG A 640 54.57 -128.37 30.90
C ARG A 640 53.41 -127.44 30.53
N GLU A 641 53.69 -126.38 29.79
CA GLU A 641 52.72 -125.42 29.27
C GLU A 641 53.30 -124.79 28.00
N GLN A 642 52.44 -124.57 27.01
CA GLN A 642 52.75 -123.76 25.83
C GLN A 642 51.48 -123.07 25.32
N VAL A 643 51.66 -121.94 24.62
CA VAL A 643 50.55 -121.19 24.02
C VAL A 643 50.53 -121.45 22.52
N ALA A 644 49.36 -121.80 22.00
CA ALA A 644 49.09 -121.99 20.58
C ALA A 644 48.18 -120.87 20.05
N THR A 645 48.40 -120.37 18.84
CA THR A 645 47.38 -119.59 18.13
C THR A 645 46.27 -120.50 17.60
N HIS A 646 45.08 -119.95 17.36
CA HIS A 646 43.96 -120.72 16.83
C HIS A 646 44.33 -121.45 15.53
N GLY A 647 44.17 -122.78 15.51
CA GLY A 647 44.51 -123.64 14.36
C GLY A 647 45.94 -124.17 14.38
N GLN A 648 46.82 -123.69 15.27
CA GLN A 648 48.20 -124.18 15.37
C GLN A 648 48.25 -125.55 16.07
N GLN A 649 49.09 -126.46 15.59
CA GLN A 649 49.48 -127.69 16.31
C GLN A 649 50.72 -127.44 17.17
N VAL A 650 50.80 -128.09 18.33
CA VAL A 650 51.97 -128.00 19.23
C VAL A 650 52.46 -129.40 19.63
N SER A 651 53.72 -129.51 20.03
CA SER A 651 54.38 -130.80 20.31
C SER A 651 54.93 -130.87 21.73
N PHE A 652 54.96 -132.08 22.28
CA PHE A 652 55.43 -132.41 23.61
C PHE A 652 56.40 -133.59 23.55
N ASN A 653 57.60 -133.39 24.07
CA ASN A 653 58.60 -134.45 24.20
C ASN A 653 58.28 -135.29 25.44
N ILE A 654 58.36 -136.62 25.30
CA ILE A 654 58.12 -137.59 26.38
C ILE A 654 59.44 -138.29 26.69
N ALA A 655 59.84 -138.30 27.96
CA ALA A 655 60.98 -139.08 28.44
C ALA A 655 60.52 -140.12 29.46
N VAL A 656 60.88 -141.38 29.23
CA VAL A 656 60.62 -142.51 30.14
C VAL A 656 61.85 -142.70 31.04
N ASN A 657 61.66 -142.84 32.34
CA ASN A 657 62.77 -143.10 33.26
C ASN A 657 63.23 -144.57 33.19
N GLU A 658 64.47 -144.85 33.56
CA GLU A 658 64.96 -146.24 33.63
C GLU A 658 64.11 -147.08 34.59
N GLY A 659 63.86 -148.35 34.21
CA GLY A 659 62.94 -149.24 34.90
C GLY A 659 61.46 -149.11 34.48
N PHE A 660 61.07 -148.02 33.81
CA PHE A 660 59.69 -147.79 33.36
C PHE A 660 59.50 -148.02 31.85
N ALA A 661 58.24 -148.02 31.42
CA ALA A 661 57.74 -147.96 30.06
C ALA A 661 56.60 -146.93 29.97
N LEU A 662 56.41 -146.30 28.80
CA LEU A 662 55.24 -145.48 28.54
C LEU A 662 54.01 -146.40 28.41
N GLU A 663 52.97 -146.13 29.20
CA GLU A 663 51.70 -146.84 29.13
C GLU A 663 50.76 -146.17 28.13
N SER A 664 50.61 -144.85 28.23
CA SER A 664 49.78 -144.06 27.33
C SER A 664 50.17 -142.59 27.35
N VAL A 665 49.80 -141.87 26.29
CA VAL A 665 49.72 -140.41 26.27
C VAL A 665 48.46 -140.00 25.52
N SER A 666 47.74 -139.00 26.04
CA SER A 666 46.46 -138.56 25.47
C SER A 666 46.11 -137.13 25.85
N GLY A 667 45.19 -136.51 25.11
CA GLY A 667 44.72 -135.13 25.33
C GLY A 667 44.87 -134.26 24.09
N CYS A 668 44.21 -133.11 24.05
CA CYS A 668 44.27 -132.14 22.94
C CYS A 668 44.08 -132.72 21.53
N GLY A 669 43.31 -133.81 21.40
CA GLY A 669 43.12 -134.54 20.12
C GLY A 669 44.40 -135.12 19.50
N GLY A 670 45.52 -135.14 20.23
CA GLY A 670 46.84 -135.43 19.68
C GLY A 670 47.16 -136.91 19.50
N VAL A 671 48.27 -137.15 18.82
CA VAL A 671 48.83 -138.47 18.51
C VAL A 671 50.29 -138.56 18.94
N LEU A 672 50.72 -139.75 19.37
CA LEU A 672 52.14 -140.04 19.59
C LEU A 672 52.80 -140.39 18.25
N THR A 673 53.91 -139.74 17.96
CA THR A 673 54.80 -140.00 16.82
C THR A 673 56.19 -140.40 17.31
N ASP A 674 57.06 -140.84 16.40
CA ASP A 674 58.46 -141.15 16.68
C ASP A 674 59.27 -139.95 17.23
N SER A 675 58.74 -138.72 17.10
CA SER A 675 59.36 -137.48 17.57
C SER A 675 58.71 -136.86 18.82
N GLY A 676 57.63 -137.45 19.36
CA GLY A 676 56.91 -136.95 20.53
C GLY A 676 55.40 -136.96 20.35
N PHE A 677 54.65 -136.36 21.27
CA PHE A 677 53.20 -136.23 21.16
C PHE A 677 52.83 -134.90 20.49
N VAL A 678 52.13 -134.93 19.37
CA VAL A 678 51.70 -133.74 18.61
C VAL A 678 50.19 -133.60 18.73
N THR A 679 49.72 -132.40 19.09
CA THR A 679 48.28 -132.12 19.24
C THR A 679 47.55 -132.07 17.91
N ALA A 680 46.22 -132.17 17.95
CA ALA A 680 45.40 -131.62 16.87
C ALA A 680 45.56 -130.09 16.78
N GLU A 681 44.96 -129.48 15.76
CA GLU A 681 44.87 -128.03 15.65
C GLU A 681 44.14 -127.44 16.87
N ILE A 682 44.79 -126.50 17.57
CA ILE A 682 44.28 -125.98 18.84
C ILE A 682 43.22 -124.91 18.57
N THR A 683 41.95 -125.24 18.83
CA THR A 683 40.79 -124.34 18.72
C THR A 683 40.23 -123.90 20.09
N GLN A 684 40.73 -124.48 21.18
CA GLN A 684 40.41 -124.15 22.56
C GLN A 684 41.55 -124.58 23.50
N SER A 685 41.65 -123.99 24.70
CA SER A 685 42.61 -124.43 25.72
C SER A 685 42.34 -125.89 26.13
N CYS A 686 43.41 -126.66 26.35
CA CYS A 686 43.33 -128.09 26.62
C CYS A 686 44.55 -128.61 27.42
N HIS A 687 44.53 -129.90 27.76
CA HIS A 687 45.56 -130.56 28.57
C HIS A 687 45.99 -131.90 27.94
N VAL A 688 47.28 -132.23 28.04
CA VAL A 688 47.91 -133.51 27.65
C VAL A 688 48.42 -134.26 28.87
N SER A 689 48.15 -135.56 28.97
CA SER A 689 48.58 -136.42 30.08
C SER A 689 49.40 -137.61 29.56
N ALA A 690 50.52 -137.92 30.23
CA ALA A 690 51.35 -139.10 29.96
C ALA A 690 51.45 -140.01 31.20
N SER A 691 51.18 -141.31 31.02
CA SER A 691 51.20 -142.34 32.07
C SER A 691 52.32 -143.35 31.85
N PHE A 692 52.99 -143.77 32.93
CA PHE A 692 54.16 -144.66 32.89
C PHE A 692 54.03 -145.82 33.89
N VAL A 693 54.51 -147.00 33.51
CA VAL A 693 54.42 -148.24 34.32
C VAL A 693 55.77 -148.95 34.44
N ALA A 694 56.01 -149.65 35.54
CA ALA A 694 57.27 -150.34 35.82
C ALA A 694 57.40 -151.70 35.10
N LYS A 695 58.62 -152.06 34.67
CA LYS A 695 58.94 -153.31 33.97
C LYS A 695 59.03 -154.50 34.94
N GLN A 696 58.63 -155.70 34.48
CA GLN A 696 58.70 -156.97 35.21
C GLN A 696 59.44 -158.06 34.39
N TYR A 697 59.96 -159.09 35.08
CA TYR A 697 60.75 -160.19 34.49
C TYR A 697 60.50 -161.52 35.22
N GLU A 698 60.50 -162.66 34.50
CA GLU A 698 60.33 -164.02 35.05
C GLU A 698 61.60 -164.89 34.97
N ILE A 699 61.69 -165.94 35.79
CA ILE A 699 62.80 -166.92 35.84
C ILE A 699 62.26 -168.32 36.19
N SER A 700 62.76 -169.40 35.56
CA SER A 700 62.30 -170.78 35.77
C SER A 700 63.44 -171.83 35.83
N ALA A 701 63.18 -173.01 36.43
CA ALA A 701 64.14 -174.12 36.59
C ALA A 701 63.46 -175.49 36.80
N THR A 702 64.16 -176.60 36.51
CA THR A 702 63.64 -177.99 36.56
C THR A 702 64.66 -179.00 37.12
N ALA A 703 64.19 -180.17 37.60
CA ALA A 703 65.03 -181.25 38.14
C ALA A 703 64.48 -182.65 37.78
N SER A 704 65.34 -183.67 37.89
CA SER A 704 65.02 -185.08 37.65
C SER A 704 64.64 -185.84 38.93
N GLU A 705 64.10 -187.04 38.75
CA GLU A 705 63.41 -187.84 39.76
C GLU A 705 64.24 -188.14 41.03
N GLY A 706 63.65 -187.89 42.20
CA GLY A 706 64.26 -188.13 43.51
C GLY A 706 64.79 -186.90 44.26
N ALA A 707 64.84 -185.71 43.62
CA ALA A 707 65.20 -184.45 44.26
C ALA A 707 64.00 -183.48 44.35
N VAL A 708 64.01 -182.58 45.35
CA VAL A 708 63.00 -181.52 45.51
C VAL A 708 63.71 -180.18 45.71
N PHE A 709 63.33 -179.18 44.92
CA PHE A 709 63.74 -177.79 45.16
C PHE A 709 62.80 -177.10 46.15
N ARG A 710 63.36 -176.23 47.00
CA ARG A 710 62.59 -175.21 47.75
C ARG A 710 63.31 -173.87 47.67
N LEU A 711 62.54 -172.78 47.62
CA LEU A 711 63.07 -171.44 47.85
C LEU A 711 63.16 -171.15 49.35
N HIS A 712 64.22 -170.46 49.74
CA HIS A 712 64.32 -169.73 51.00
C HIS A 712 65.06 -168.41 50.74
N ASN A 713 64.52 -167.29 51.24
CA ASN A 713 65.06 -165.93 51.09
C ASN A 713 65.57 -165.61 49.66
N ASN A 714 64.70 -165.84 48.67
CA ASN A 714 64.96 -165.64 47.23
C ASN A 714 66.22 -166.32 46.67
N LYS A 715 66.64 -167.44 47.28
CA LYS A 715 67.66 -168.35 46.74
C LYS A 715 67.09 -169.76 46.63
N LEU A 716 67.31 -170.39 45.48
CA LEU A 716 66.92 -171.77 45.21
C LEU A 716 67.94 -172.72 45.84
N ARG A 717 67.49 -173.74 46.58
CA ARG A 717 68.35 -174.81 47.11
C ARG A 717 67.75 -176.18 46.82
N MET A 718 68.64 -177.18 46.74
CA MET A 718 68.35 -178.57 46.41
C MET A 718 68.88 -179.47 47.52
N GLU A 719 68.04 -180.36 48.01
CA GLU A 719 68.33 -181.27 49.13
C GLU A 719 68.00 -182.71 48.73
N LYS A 720 68.72 -183.69 49.30
CA LYS A 720 68.41 -185.12 49.21
C LYS A 720 67.70 -185.56 50.49
N ARG A 721 66.88 -186.63 50.37
CA ARG A 721 66.29 -187.34 51.52
C ARG A 721 67.34 -187.91 52.46
#